data_AF-A0A6I1NI16-F1
#
_entry.id   AF-A0A6I1NI16-F1
#
_cell.length_a   1.000
_cell.length_b   1.000
_cell.length_c   1.000
_cell.angle_alpha   90.00
_cell.angle_beta   90.00
_cell.angle_gamma   90.00
#
_symmetry.space_group_name_H-M   'P 1'
#
loop_
_entity.id
_entity.type
_entity.pdbx_description
1 polymer ?
#
loop_
_entity_poly.entity_id
_entity_poly.type
_entity_poly.pdbx_seq_one_letter_code
_entity_poly.pdbx_strand_id
1 'polypeptide(L)'
;MYRVAGSDIWKENSAATALRQYQLPEEHRLVVAQAPALSNTSSSLVQIATKKKLMELRARLLANSDTFFRNNTLPPAPTRPQPSRGTSPRAMIEAFYQNAEGLVLGEVLTSPGSKLFLIENMATLAEKGVKTLYLEHLRTDIEQIHLDHFHKTGIMSHQLDTHLRVLGTVYGSSSPGFYNYHRLVSTAQAHGIRVQALDCAASYSLSKDERALFDHGRVMVQHANQVIHADRLNGAGGKWIALLENKHANSRHSRIAPGLAMAQGTIGLQVEDVVIGPAAQTLLPVASSTTHTNFIGADLKLSVKVPWNVSFEASPRFRDLLNPEIREKKGVAIMDSGNATNSVNRNIRSEFFRRKELLEKTAQAFFAHTQVIPGQRPVPQLPAESPPARFLEKIYENSQGLVLGAGAKSTMARQLLIDNLPVLSKLQVQRIYVQHLMKDFDQQLLDDFHTTGVIPDELKNLLRNEDSKDSIDPKGRYSLRQLLVGARQHGIRIQALDTAISYPDGKRVQNRDPAWSPSIRRLSTFNYIAHKLISADQQQYGAHRWLALVESIHVNTLRQIPGLAELQGAVGLRTVATGGKPALRITPDSGEVALFSNGVHQVRADLKLEISIQSSPLRPNQHNSRECLHKPSDFLIETTNEGFLLVQKPKDRPYTEIPLIASEGQFLAPAGSGIPDSERFSSIGDLVWRLKSIGMVQVAGTPGGLPGTLRLDTHPQLHRPGMFLFGQVENGPVLVYRSTDRSLKVIPILQKAGMPDQLCLRAPALGYDGSEVFDNLDHLKRELIYAKNLDPYIAHHDL
;
A
#
# COMPACT_ATOMS: atom_id res chain seq x y z
N MET A 1 39.43 -14.64 -7.69
CA MET A 1 39.61 -16.11 -7.73
C MET A 1 40.99 -16.48 -7.20
N TYR A 2 41.12 -16.50 -5.86
CA TYR A 2 42.39 -16.82 -5.18
C TYR A 2 42.12 -17.85 -4.12
N ARG A 3 42.86 -18.96 -4.24
CA ARG A 3 43.18 -19.85 -3.14
C ARG A 3 44.00 -19.05 -2.13
N VAL A 4 43.55 -19.01 -0.88
CA VAL A 4 44.51 -19.10 0.24
C VAL A 4 44.99 -20.55 0.22
N ALA A 5 46.30 -20.80 0.20
CA ALA A 5 46.81 -22.17 0.33
C ALA A 5 46.21 -22.82 1.60
N GLY A 6 45.61 -24.02 1.47
CA GLY A 6 44.88 -24.69 2.57
C GLY A 6 43.37 -24.41 2.66
N SER A 7 42.77 -23.82 1.62
CA SER A 7 41.33 -23.50 1.57
C SER A 7 40.50 -24.57 0.85
N ASP A 8 39.75 -25.40 1.60
CA ASP A 8 38.96 -26.53 1.08
C ASP A 8 37.69 -26.18 0.28
N ILE A 9 37.37 -24.90 0.11
CA ILE A 9 36.02 -24.47 -0.34
C ILE A 9 35.87 -24.41 -1.87
N TRP A 10 36.96 -24.26 -2.64
CA TRP A 10 36.92 -24.27 -4.10
C TRP A 10 38.22 -24.86 -4.68
N LYS A 11 38.14 -26.03 -5.31
CA LYS A 11 39.29 -26.67 -5.98
C LYS A 11 39.40 -26.13 -7.42
N GLU A 12 40.60 -25.85 -7.89
CA GLU A 12 40.78 -25.53 -9.31
C GLU A 12 40.41 -26.77 -10.14
N ASN A 13 39.45 -26.62 -11.06
CA ASN A 13 39.10 -27.59 -12.08
C ASN A 13 39.21 -26.96 -13.47
N SER A 14 39.03 -27.74 -14.54
CA SER A 14 39.13 -27.24 -15.92
C SER A 14 38.12 -26.12 -16.22
N ALA A 15 36.90 -26.19 -15.69
CA ALA A 15 35.88 -25.15 -15.85
C ALA A 15 36.23 -23.86 -15.09
N ALA A 16 36.77 -23.97 -13.87
CA ALA A 16 37.28 -22.85 -13.09
C ALA A 16 38.47 -22.17 -13.78
N THR A 17 39.37 -22.96 -14.38
CA THR A 17 40.51 -22.45 -15.15
C THR A 17 40.03 -21.63 -16.34
N ALA A 18 38.95 -22.03 -17.00
CA ALA A 18 38.38 -21.31 -18.13
C ALA A 18 37.86 -19.90 -17.77
N LEU A 19 37.53 -19.63 -16.50
CA LEU A 19 37.08 -18.30 -16.04
C LEU A 19 38.23 -17.30 -15.91
N ARG A 20 39.49 -17.75 -15.81
CA ARG A 20 40.67 -16.86 -15.64
C ARG A 20 40.82 -15.84 -16.75
N GLN A 21 40.36 -16.17 -17.95
CA GLN A 21 40.44 -15.29 -19.11
C GLN A 21 39.61 -13.99 -18.96
N TYR A 22 38.67 -13.94 -18.00
CA TYR A 22 37.83 -12.77 -17.71
C TYR A 22 38.25 -12.05 -16.42
N GLN A 23 39.19 -12.62 -15.68
CA GLN A 23 39.59 -12.12 -14.38
C GLN A 23 40.40 -10.84 -14.53
N LEU A 24 40.03 -9.82 -13.75
CA LEU A 24 40.84 -8.62 -13.66
C LEU A 24 42.20 -8.95 -13.01
N PRO A 25 43.35 -8.55 -13.61
CA PRO A 25 44.67 -8.73 -13.00
C PRO A 25 44.80 -8.01 -11.65
N GLU A 26 45.67 -8.52 -10.78
CA GLU A 26 45.78 -8.08 -9.38
C GLU A 26 46.08 -6.59 -9.21
N GLU A 27 47.00 -6.06 -10.01
CA GLU A 27 47.38 -4.64 -10.06
C GLU A 27 46.18 -3.70 -10.33
N HIS A 28 45.15 -4.20 -11.01
CA HIS A 28 43.95 -3.43 -11.33
C HIS A 28 42.81 -3.61 -10.31
N ARG A 29 42.84 -4.67 -9.48
CA ARG A 29 41.75 -4.96 -8.54
C ARG A 29 41.67 -3.97 -7.41
N LEU A 30 42.81 -3.53 -6.86
CA LEU A 30 42.84 -2.54 -5.78
C LEU A 30 42.20 -1.23 -6.23
N VAL A 31 42.48 -0.81 -7.48
CA VAL A 31 41.90 0.39 -8.10
C VAL A 31 40.38 0.26 -8.24
N VAL A 32 39.90 -0.92 -8.64
CA VAL A 32 38.46 -1.21 -8.82
C VAL A 32 37.72 -1.41 -7.49
N ALA A 33 38.37 -1.98 -6.48
CA ALA A 33 37.82 -2.20 -5.15
C ALA A 33 37.64 -0.89 -4.37
N GLN A 34 38.56 0.06 -4.55
CA GLN A 34 38.54 1.38 -3.90
C GLN A 34 37.66 2.42 -4.62
N ALA A 35 37.05 2.08 -5.76
CA ALA A 35 36.30 3.01 -6.59
C ALA A 35 34.76 2.82 -6.53
N PRO A 36 34.09 3.21 -5.43
CA PRO A 36 32.69 3.64 -5.50
C PRO A 36 32.56 5.08 -6.03
N ALA A 37 33.63 5.90 -5.95
CA ALA A 37 33.59 7.36 -6.05
C ALA A 37 34.63 7.97 -7.02
N LEU A 38 34.68 7.55 -8.28
CA LEU A 38 35.41 8.29 -9.31
C LEU A 38 34.48 9.29 -10.00
N SER A 39 34.19 10.38 -9.30
CA SER A 39 33.62 11.60 -9.87
C SER A 39 34.75 12.47 -10.45
N ASN A 40 34.73 12.67 -11.77
CA ASN A 40 35.13 13.89 -12.50
C ASN A 40 36.41 14.68 -12.14
N THR A 41 37.44 14.08 -11.54
CA THR A 41 38.79 14.67 -11.52
C THR A 41 39.78 13.79 -12.27
N SER A 42 40.66 14.43 -13.06
CA SER A 42 41.71 13.88 -13.92
C SER A 42 42.12 12.43 -13.58
N SER A 43 41.74 11.48 -14.44
CA SER A 43 42.03 10.07 -14.24
C SER A 43 43.54 9.83 -14.21
N SER A 44 44.06 9.25 -13.13
CA SER A 44 45.47 8.86 -13.06
C SER A 44 45.80 7.85 -14.15
N LEU A 45 47.07 7.76 -14.57
CA LEU A 45 47.53 6.78 -15.56
C LEU A 45 47.12 5.34 -15.20
N VAL A 46 47.13 5.02 -13.90
CA VAL A 46 46.71 3.73 -13.36
C VAL A 46 45.20 3.48 -13.57
N GLN A 47 44.36 4.50 -13.41
CA GLN A 47 42.92 4.39 -13.69
C GLN A 47 42.64 4.22 -15.19
N ILE A 48 43.41 4.90 -16.05
CA ILE A 48 43.30 4.76 -17.51
C ILE A 48 43.69 3.34 -17.94
N ALA A 49 44.82 2.83 -17.45
CA ALA A 49 45.27 1.46 -17.71
C ALA A 49 44.22 0.43 -17.23
N THR A 50 43.67 0.62 -16.04
CA THR A 50 42.61 -0.22 -15.47
C THR A 50 41.34 -0.21 -16.33
N LYS A 51 40.91 0.97 -16.79
CA LYS A 51 39.75 1.12 -17.68
C LYS A 51 39.98 0.41 -19.02
N LYS A 52 41.17 0.57 -19.63
CA LYS A 52 41.55 -0.13 -20.85
C LYS A 52 41.49 -1.64 -20.65
N LYS A 53 42.03 -2.14 -19.52
CA LYS A 53 42.00 -3.58 -19.23
C LYS A 53 40.59 -4.11 -19.07
N LEU A 54 39.71 -3.37 -18.38
CA LEU A 54 38.30 -3.72 -18.27
C LEU A 54 37.62 -3.79 -19.65
N MET A 55 37.91 -2.85 -20.55
CA MET A 55 37.38 -2.86 -21.91
C MET A 55 37.82 -4.10 -22.70
N GLU A 56 39.08 -4.51 -22.60
CA GLU A 56 39.57 -5.75 -23.23
C GLU A 56 38.82 -6.99 -22.71
N LEU A 57 38.65 -7.10 -21.40
CA LEU A 57 37.95 -8.23 -20.77
C LEU A 57 36.46 -8.26 -21.13
N ARG A 58 35.82 -7.08 -21.21
CA ARG A 58 34.43 -6.95 -21.68
C ARG A 58 34.28 -7.42 -23.12
N ALA A 59 35.15 -6.98 -24.02
CA ALA A 59 35.10 -7.38 -25.43
C ALA A 59 35.23 -8.91 -25.58
N ARG A 60 36.12 -9.52 -24.78
CA ARG A 60 36.28 -10.98 -24.74
C ARG A 60 35.03 -11.70 -24.23
N LEU A 61 34.44 -11.22 -23.12
CA LEU A 61 33.20 -11.78 -22.58
C LEU A 61 32.06 -11.69 -23.60
N LEU A 62 31.94 -10.55 -24.29
CA LEU A 62 30.92 -10.34 -25.31
C LEU A 62 31.06 -11.34 -26.46
N ALA A 63 32.27 -11.44 -27.04
CA ALA A 63 32.55 -12.38 -28.11
C ALA A 63 32.26 -13.83 -27.69
N ASN A 64 32.70 -14.24 -26.50
CA ASN A 64 32.48 -15.60 -26.00
C ASN A 64 30.99 -15.87 -25.70
N SER A 65 30.25 -14.86 -25.25
CA SER A 65 28.80 -14.94 -25.03
C SER A 65 28.02 -15.06 -26.35
N ASP A 66 28.46 -14.36 -27.40
CA ASP A 66 27.95 -14.53 -28.78
C ASP A 66 28.11 -15.95 -29.26
N THR A 67 29.32 -16.49 -29.16
CA THR A 67 29.60 -17.86 -29.58
C THR A 67 28.79 -18.85 -28.75
N PHE A 68 28.68 -18.66 -27.43
CA PHE A 68 27.96 -19.58 -26.56
C PHE A 68 26.49 -19.72 -26.96
N PHE A 69 25.75 -18.60 -27.02
CA PHE A 69 24.31 -18.65 -27.31
C PHE A 69 23.96 -18.97 -28.77
N ARG A 70 24.89 -18.80 -29.71
CA ARG A 70 24.70 -19.25 -31.10
C ARG A 70 24.90 -20.76 -31.28
N ASN A 71 25.84 -21.33 -30.53
CA ASN A 71 26.33 -22.69 -30.80
C ASN A 71 25.83 -23.74 -29.80
N ASN A 72 25.28 -23.34 -28.66
CA ASN A 72 24.81 -24.27 -27.63
C ASN A 72 23.29 -24.29 -27.58
N THR A 73 22.73 -25.50 -27.52
CA THR A 73 21.32 -25.72 -27.19
C THR A 73 21.11 -25.56 -25.69
N LEU A 74 20.04 -24.85 -25.32
CA LEU A 74 19.68 -24.72 -23.91
C LEU A 74 19.14 -26.07 -23.39
N PRO A 75 19.31 -26.35 -22.07
CA PRO A 75 18.65 -27.47 -21.43
C PRO A 75 17.11 -27.45 -21.62
N PRO A 76 16.45 -28.62 -21.51
CA PRO A 76 14.99 -28.68 -21.54
C PRO A 76 14.37 -27.87 -20.39
N ALA A 77 13.14 -27.40 -20.60
CA ALA A 77 12.42 -26.65 -19.57
C ALA A 77 12.17 -27.51 -18.32
N PRO A 78 12.27 -26.92 -17.11
CA PRO A 78 12.01 -27.65 -15.88
C PRO A 78 10.54 -28.06 -15.78
N THR A 79 10.28 -29.17 -15.07
CA THR A 79 8.92 -29.51 -14.66
C THR A 79 8.41 -28.47 -13.66
N ARG A 80 7.32 -27.77 -14.02
CA ARG A 80 6.75 -26.73 -13.15
C ARG A 80 5.91 -27.39 -12.05
N PRO A 81 6.18 -27.10 -10.77
CA PRO A 81 5.29 -27.54 -9.70
C PRO A 81 3.96 -26.79 -9.82
N GLN A 82 2.85 -27.48 -9.52
CA GLN A 82 1.55 -26.84 -9.50
C GLN A 82 1.44 -25.91 -8.28
N PRO A 83 1.08 -24.63 -8.46
CA PRO A 83 0.90 -23.72 -7.34
C PRO A 83 -0.30 -24.14 -6.50
N SER A 84 -0.07 -24.42 -5.22
CA SER A 84 -1.11 -24.67 -4.22
C SER A 84 -1.41 -23.36 -3.46
N ARG A 85 -2.69 -22.97 -3.42
CA ARG A 85 -3.12 -21.78 -2.65
C ARG A 85 -3.02 -22.07 -1.16
N GLY A 86 -2.45 -21.14 -0.39
CA GLY A 86 -2.38 -21.23 1.08
C GLY A 86 -1.24 -22.09 1.64
N THR A 87 -0.31 -22.55 0.80
CA THR A 87 0.85 -23.34 1.24
C THR A 87 1.85 -22.46 1.99
N SER A 88 2.34 -22.94 3.14
CA SER A 88 3.37 -22.22 3.90
C SER A 88 4.66 -22.05 3.08
N PRO A 89 5.47 -20.99 3.32
CA PRO A 89 6.77 -20.83 2.66
C PRO A 89 7.66 -22.07 2.77
N ARG A 90 7.62 -22.77 3.92
CA ARG A 90 8.34 -24.02 4.15
C ARG A 90 7.91 -25.14 3.20
N ALA A 91 6.62 -25.44 3.14
CA ALA A 91 6.09 -26.48 2.27
C ALA A 91 6.29 -26.16 0.78
N MET A 92 6.29 -24.87 0.42
CA MET A 92 6.63 -24.41 -0.93
C MET A 92 8.08 -24.70 -1.29
N ILE A 93 9.03 -24.36 -0.41
CA ILE A 93 10.46 -24.66 -0.60
C ILE A 93 10.69 -26.17 -0.70
N GLU A 94 9.99 -26.95 0.13
CA GLU A 94 10.01 -28.41 0.07
C GLU A 94 9.57 -28.92 -1.31
N ALA A 95 8.43 -28.44 -1.82
CA ALA A 95 7.91 -28.84 -3.12
C ALA A 95 8.87 -28.47 -4.28
N PHE A 96 9.49 -27.29 -4.23
CA PHE A 96 10.47 -26.88 -5.23
C PHE A 96 11.68 -27.81 -5.27
N TYR A 97 12.22 -28.14 -4.10
CA TYR A 97 13.42 -28.96 -4.00
C TYR A 97 13.15 -30.47 -3.99
N GLN A 98 11.91 -30.93 -4.18
CA GLN A 98 11.63 -32.35 -4.45
C GLN A 98 12.20 -32.80 -5.79
N ASN A 99 12.11 -31.95 -6.82
CA ASN A 99 12.47 -32.31 -8.20
C ASN A 99 13.55 -31.39 -8.81
N ALA A 100 14.09 -30.45 -8.05
CA ALA A 100 15.12 -29.52 -8.53
C ALA A 100 16.34 -29.52 -7.59
N GLU A 101 17.53 -29.42 -8.17
CA GLU A 101 18.77 -29.15 -7.42
C GLU A 101 19.08 -27.65 -7.30
N GLY A 102 18.42 -26.82 -8.11
CA GLY A 102 18.65 -25.39 -8.22
C GLY A 102 17.34 -24.61 -8.24
N LEU A 103 17.40 -23.33 -7.90
CA LEU A 103 16.32 -22.36 -8.08
C LEU A 103 16.91 -21.01 -8.47
N VAL A 104 16.24 -20.29 -9.36
CA VAL A 104 16.62 -18.93 -9.76
C VAL A 104 15.51 -17.96 -9.36
N LEU A 105 15.83 -16.99 -8.51
CA LEU A 105 14.94 -15.92 -8.10
C LEU A 105 15.32 -14.63 -8.84
N GLY A 106 14.34 -14.10 -9.57
CA GLY A 106 14.38 -12.78 -10.17
C GLY A 106 13.86 -11.73 -9.19
N GLU A 107 14.67 -10.69 -8.96
CA GLU A 107 14.32 -9.57 -8.10
C GLU A 107 14.23 -8.24 -8.85
N VAL A 108 13.57 -7.30 -8.20
CA VAL A 108 13.76 -5.87 -8.45
C VAL A 108 14.67 -5.38 -7.32
N LEU A 109 15.82 -4.78 -7.62
CA LEU A 109 16.84 -4.48 -6.61
C LEU A 109 16.35 -3.60 -5.46
N THR A 110 15.39 -2.72 -5.76
CA THR A 110 14.76 -1.81 -4.81
C THR A 110 13.66 -2.47 -3.97
N SER A 111 13.16 -3.65 -4.37
CA SER A 111 12.17 -4.44 -3.61
C SER A 111 12.85 -5.17 -2.45
N PRO A 112 12.24 -5.18 -1.24
CA PRO A 112 12.70 -6.00 -0.13
C PRO A 112 12.25 -7.47 -0.20
N GLY A 113 11.20 -7.83 -0.96
CA GLY A 113 10.52 -9.13 -0.87
C GLY A 113 11.41 -10.33 -1.16
N SER A 114 12.33 -10.25 -2.13
CA SER A 114 13.28 -11.32 -2.43
C SER A 114 14.20 -11.62 -1.23
N LYS A 115 14.76 -10.56 -0.65
CA LYS A 115 15.67 -10.62 0.50
C LYS A 115 14.93 -11.06 1.75
N LEU A 116 13.71 -10.54 1.98
CA LEU A 116 12.83 -10.96 3.06
C LEU A 116 12.58 -12.48 3.01
N PHE A 117 12.13 -12.98 1.85
CA PHE A 117 11.84 -14.39 1.67
C PHE A 117 13.06 -15.28 1.96
N LEU A 118 14.23 -14.92 1.43
CA LEU A 118 15.47 -15.67 1.68
C LEU A 118 15.92 -15.62 3.14
N ILE A 119 15.87 -14.44 3.78
CA ILE A 119 16.28 -14.26 5.19
C ILE A 119 15.37 -15.06 6.12
N GLU A 120 14.05 -14.98 5.94
CA GLU A 120 13.08 -15.67 6.81
C GLU A 120 13.06 -17.18 6.61
N ASN A 121 13.49 -17.66 5.44
CA ASN A 121 13.47 -19.09 5.12
C ASN A 121 14.86 -19.73 5.02
N MET A 122 15.92 -19.04 5.45
CA MET A 122 17.30 -19.54 5.33
C MET A 122 17.49 -20.88 6.05
N ALA A 123 16.89 -21.03 7.24
CA ALA A 123 16.91 -22.29 7.99
C ALA A 123 16.29 -23.43 7.18
N THR A 124 15.10 -23.22 6.60
CA THR A 124 14.44 -24.20 5.74
C THR A 124 15.27 -24.54 4.51
N LEU A 125 15.88 -23.55 3.86
CA LEU A 125 16.76 -23.77 2.71
C LEU A 125 17.93 -24.68 3.11
N ALA A 126 18.59 -24.41 4.23
CA ALA A 126 19.69 -25.23 4.75
C ALA A 126 19.23 -26.66 5.08
N GLU A 127 18.07 -26.82 5.74
CA GLU A 127 17.45 -28.13 6.04
C GLU A 127 17.15 -28.93 4.76
N LYS A 128 16.74 -28.27 3.67
CA LYS A 128 16.47 -28.93 2.37
C LYS A 128 17.73 -29.18 1.53
N GLY A 129 18.89 -28.98 2.13
CA GLY A 129 20.19 -29.30 1.56
C GLY A 129 20.74 -28.21 0.67
N VAL A 130 20.20 -26.98 0.71
CA VAL A 130 20.80 -25.84 0.02
C VAL A 130 22.14 -25.52 0.68
N LYS A 131 23.21 -25.48 -0.11
CA LYS A 131 24.58 -25.22 0.35
C LYS A 131 25.20 -23.95 -0.24
N THR A 132 24.68 -23.49 -1.37
CA THR A 132 25.19 -22.30 -2.06
C THR A 132 24.07 -21.31 -2.39
N LEU A 133 24.27 -20.05 -1.99
CA LEU A 133 23.51 -18.88 -2.43
C LEU A 133 24.37 -18.10 -3.43
N TYR A 134 23.94 -18.06 -4.69
CA TYR A 134 24.59 -17.27 -5.73
C TYR A 134 23.99 -15.86 -5.80
N LEU A 135 24.82 -14.83 -5.83
CA LEU A 135 24.38 -13.43 -5.84
C LEU A 135 24.97 -12.64 -7.02
N GLU A 136 24.10 -11.97 -7.76
CA GLU A 136 24.46 -10.87 -8.66
C GLU A 136 24.99 -9.67 -7.85
N HIS A 137 25.79 -8.80 -8.48
CA HIS A 137 26.41 -7.59 -7.91
C HIS A 137 27.56 -7.84 -6.90
N LEU A 138 27.93 -9.09 -6.68
CA LEU A 138 29.18 -9.50 -6.04
C LEU A 138 30.10 -10.10 -7.10
N ARG A 139 31.38 -9.73 -7.08
CA ARG A 139 32.35 -10.09 -8.12
C ARG A 139 33.30 -11.20 -7.66
N THR A 140 33.50 -12.19 -8.51
CA THR A 140 34.39 -13.34 -8.32
C THR A 140 35.87 -12.95 -8.21
N ASP A 141 36.23 -11.80 -8.78
CA ASP A 141 37.58 -11.26 -8.79
C ASP A 141 37.83 -10.16 -7.76
N ILE A 142 36.81 -9.69 -7.03
CA ILE A 142 36.94 -8.68 -5.97
C ILE A 142 36.38 -9.19 -4.64
N GLU A 143 35.06 -9.40 -4.53
CA GLU A 143 34.41 -9.70 -3.25
C GLU A 143 34.55 -11.17 -2.79
N GLN A 144 34.74 -12.13 -3.70
CA GLN A 144 34.70 -13.56 -3.34
C GLN A 144 35.70 -13.96 -2.25
N ILE A 145 36.90 -13.38 -2.25
CA ILE A 145 37.91 -13.68 -1.22
C ILE A 145 37.43 -13.30 0.18
N HIS A 146 36.69 -12.19 0.27
CA HIS A 146 36.11 -11.73 1.53
C HIS A 146 34.89 -12.54 1.93
N LEU A 147 34.07 -12.99 0.96
CA LEU A 147 32.94 -13.90 1.22
C LEU A 147 33.42 -15.25 1.77
N ASP A 148 34.47 -15.83 1.18
CA ASP A 148 35.03 -17.10 1.64
C ASP A 148 35.66 -16.99 3.03
N HIS A 149 36.36 -15.88 3.31
CA HIS A 149 36.88 -15.58 4.64
C HIS A 149 35.75 -15.46 5.66
N PHE A 150 34.70 -14.71 5.33
CA PHE A 150 33.53 -14.53 6.20
C PHE A 150 32.81 -15.84 6.47
N HIS A 151 32.59 -16.66 5.43
CA HIS A 151 31.94 -17.97 5.58
C HIS A 151 32.72 -18.89 6.53
N LYS A 152 34.05 -18.90 6.44
CA LYS A 152 34.92 -19.74 7.30
C LYS A 152 35.03 -19.24 8.73
N THR A 153 35.17 -17.94 8.91
CA THR A 153 35.58 -17.35 10.20
C THR A 153 34.44 -16.69 10.96
N GLY A 154 33.34 -16.35 10.28
CA GLY A 154 32.30 -15.46 10.80
C GLY A 154 32.73 -13.99 10.89
N ILE A 155 33.95 -13.62 10.47
CA ILE A 155 34.48 -12.26 10.55
C ILE A 155 34.32 -11.57 9.20
N MET A 156 33.48 -10.52 9.15
CA MET A 156 33.24 -9.75 7.92
C MET A 156 34.34 -8.70 7.74
N SER A 157 35.01 -8.69 6.58
CA SER A 157 36.01 -7.66 6.29
C SER A 157 35.36 -6.29 6.08
N HIS A 158 36.11 -5.22 6.38
CA HIS A 158 35.66 -3.84 6.14
C HIS A 158 35.27 -3.60 4.67
N GLN A 159 36.01 -4.17 3.71
CA GLN A 159 35.70 -4.06 2.28
C GLN A 159 34.35 -4.68 1.93
N LEU A 160 34.07 -5.88 2.44
CA LEU A 160 32.81 -6.57 2.19
C LEU A 160 31.63 -5.85 2.86
N ASP A 161 31.79 -5.45 4.12
CA ASP A 161 30.78 -4.67 4.84
C ASP A 161 30.44 -3.38 4.09
N THR A 162 31.45 -2.62 3.68
CA THR A 162 31.28 -1.38 2.90
C THR A 162 30.52 -1.65 1.61
N HIS A 163 30.91 -2.67 0.83
CA HIS A 163 30.25 -2.99 -0.44
C HIS A 163 28.79 -3.42 -0.24
N LEU A 164 28.49 -4.28 0.74
CA LEU A 164 27.12 -4.71 1.03
C LEU A 164 26.23 -3.55 1.49
N ARG A 165 26.78 -2.58 2.23
CA ARG A 165 26.09 -1.32 2.58
C ARG A 165 25.89 -0.44 1.34
N VAL A 166 26.86 -0.36 0.43
CA VAL A 166 26.72 0.36 -0.85
C VAL A 166 25.62 -0.27 -1.69
N LEU A 167 25.53 -1.60 -1.80
CA LEU A 167 24.40 -2.25 -2.49
C LEU A 167 23.06 -1.90 -1.83
N GLY A 168 22.99 -1.88 -0.51
CA GLY A 168 21.78 -1.46 0.23
C GLY A 168 21.38 0.00 -0.01
N THR A 169 22.36 0.89 -0.23
CA THR A 169 22.12 2.33 -0.43
C THR A 169 21.91 2.71 -1.89
N VAL A 170 22.68 2.18 -2.84
CA VAL A 170 22.62 2.50 -4.29
C VAL A 170 21.31 2.06 -4.93
N TYR A 171 20.73 0.97 -4.43
CA TYR A 171 19.46 0.45 -4.91
C TYR A 171 18.28 0.78 -3.98
N GLY A 172 18.41 1.77 -3.09
CA GLY A 172 17.27 2.41 -2.42
C GLY A 172 16.56 1.60 -1.33
N SER A 173 17.12 0.49 -0.86
CA SER A 173 16.47 -0.40 0.13
C SER A 173 16.48 0.13 1.56
N SER A 174 17.15 1.26 1.84
CA SER A 174 17.36 1.72 3.21
C SER A 174 16.13 2.40 3.82
N SER A 175 14.96 1.76 3.86
CA SER A 175 14.15 1.92 5.08
C SER A 175 15.01 1.41 6.26
N PRO A 176 14.93 1.95 7.49
CA PRO A 176 15.63 1.35 8.62
C PRO A 176 15.07 -0.07 8.83
N GLY A 177 15.65 -1.07 8.17
CA GLY A 177 15.00 -2.36 7.99
C GLY A 177 15.94 -3.42 7.45
N PHE A 178 16.39 -4.28 8.37
CA PHE A 178 16.36 -5.75 8.36
C PHE A 178 16.41 -6.61 7.07
N TYR A 179 16.16 -6.14 5.84
CA TYR A 179 16.03 -6.98 4.64
C TYR A 179 16.91 -6.47 3.47
N ASN A 180 18.22 -6.46 3.69
CA ASN A 180 19.25 -5.98 2.76
C ASN A 180 20.31 -7.07 2.47
N TYR A 181 21.20 -6.84 1.51
CA TYR A 181 22.26 -7.80 1.16
C TYR A 181 23.22 -8.08 2.34
N HIS A 182 23.52 -7.09 3.17
CA HIS A 182 24.35 -7.29 4.36
C HIS A 182 23.74 -8.36 5.28
N ARG A 183 22.45 -8.23 5.62
CA ARG A 183 21.76 -9.21 6.46
C ARG A 183 21.57 -10.53 5.75
N LEU A 184 21.24 -10.54 4.45
CA LEU A 184 21.12 -11.77 3.67
C LEU A 184 22.43 -12.60 3.71
N VAL A 185 23.58 -11.97 3.47
CA VAL A 185 24.89 -12.63 3.53
C VAL A 185 25.23 -13.10 4.96
N SER A 186 24.92 -12.28 5.97
CA SER A 186 25.12 -12.66 7.38
C SER A 186 24.25 -13.85 7.79
N THR A 187 22.98 -13.86 7.39
CA THR A 187 22.05 -14.96 7.67
C THR A 187 22.46 -16.24 6.93
N ALA A 188 22.92 -16.14 5.67
CA ALA A 188 23.45 -17.29 4.95
C ALA A 188 24.64 -17.92 5.67
N GLN A 189 25.59 -17.10 6.14
CA GLN A 189 26.74 -17.57 6.92
C GLN A 189 26.32 -18.25 8.23
N ALA A 190 25.39 -17.66 8.97
CA ALA A 190 24.89 -18.23 10.23
C ALA A 190 24.23 -19.61 10.06
N HIS A 191 23.68 -19.90 8.88
CA HIS A 191 23.07 -21.20 8.54
C HIS A 191 24.01 -22.12 7.72
N GLY A 192 25.29 -21.78 7.59
CA GLY A 192 26.26 -22.60 6.87
C GLY A 192 26.02 -22.66 5.36
N ILE A 193 25.28 -21.71 4.79
CA ILE A 193 25.11 -21.54 3.34
C ILE A 193 26.21 -20.63 2.82
N ARG A 194 27.02 -21.13 1.89
CA ARG A 194 28.10 -20.35 1.28
C ARG A 194 27.52 -19.36 0.27
N VAL A 195 28.04 -18.14 0.27
CA VAL A 195 27.70 -17.14 -0.73
C VAL A 195 28.74 -17.15 -1.85
N GLN A 196 28.28 -17.27 -3.09
CA GLN A 196 29.11 -17.27 -4.29
C GLN A 196 28.72 -16.11 -5.21
N ALA A 197 29.70 -15.27 -5.52
CA ALA A 197 29.60 -14.18 -6.47
C ALA A 197 29.33 -14.70 -7.90
N LEU A 198 28.43 -14.03 -8.63
CA LEU A 198 28.12 -14.33 -10.03
C LEU A 198 28.79 -13.38 -11.03
N ASP A 199 29.11 -12.15 -10.63
CA ASP A 199 29.75 -11.17 -11.51
C ASP A 199 31.29 -11.36 -11.57
N CYS A 200 31.94 -10.71 -12.52
CA CYS A 200 33.33 -10.28 -12.43
C CYS A 200 33.42 -8.77 -12.64
N ALA A 201 34.57 -8.15 -12.41
CA ALA A 201 34.72 -6.70 -12.62
C ALA A 201 34.36 -6.28 -14.06
N ALA A 202 34.64 -7.13 -15.05
CA ALA A 202 34.30 -6.87 -16.44
C ALA A 202 32.78 -6.90 -16.69
N SER A 203 32.05 -7.95 -16.26
CA SER A 203 30.58 -8.04 -16.40
C SER A 203 29.88 -6.94 -15.61
N TYR A 204 30.25 -6.77 -14.33
CA TYR A 204 29.64 -5.79 -13.43
C TYR A 204 29.75 -4.36 -13.97
N SER A 205 30.85 -4.06 -14.65
CA SER A 205 31.08 -2.72 -15.16
C SER A 205 30.30 -2.40 -16.45
N LEU A 206 29.71 -3.39 -17.13
CA LEU A 206 28.70 -3.20 -18.19
C LEU A 206 27.35 -2.77 -17.63
N SER A 207 27.00 -3.17 -16.40
CA SER A 207 25.77 -2.70 -15.72
C SER A 207 25.70 -1.17 -15.58
N LYS A 208 26.86 -0.50 -15.63
CA LYS A 208 27.01 0.95 -15.51
C LYS A 208 27.01 1.68 -16.86
N ASP A 209 27.01 0.95 -17.98
CA ASP A 209 26.99 1.52 -19.33
C ASP A 209 25.61 1.33 -19.96
N GLU A 210 24.80 2.39 -19.96
CA GLU A 210 23.43 2.35 -20.48
C GLU A 210 23.36 2.00 -21.98
N ARG A 211 24.43 2.23 -22.74
CA ARG A 211 24.50 1.87 -24.16
C ARG A 211 24.71 0.38 -24.38
N ALA A 212 25.12 -0.35 -23.34
CA ALA A 212 25.43 -1.77 -23.36
C ALA A 212 24.42 -2.63 -22.57
N LEU A 213 23.21 -2.12 -22.28
CA LEU A 213 22.21 -2.85 -21.47
C LEU A 213 21.81 -4.22 -22.05
N PHE A 214 21.69 -4.32 -23.38
CA PHE A 214 21.38 -5.59 -24.06
C PHE A 214 22.55 -6.57 -23.97
N ASP A 215 23.76 -6.05 -24.16
CA ASP A 215 25.03 -6.78 -24.08
C ASP A 215 25.31 -7.28 -22.65
N HIS A 216 24.93 -6.49 -21.64
CA HIS A 216 25.09 -6.83 -20.24
C HIS A 216 24.34 -8.11 -19.87
N GLY A 217 23.08 -8.26 -20.26
CA GLY A 217 22.30 -9.44 -19.92
C GLY A 217 22.90 -10.74 -20.47
N ARG A 218 23.47 -10.68 -21.69
CA ARG A 218 24.09 -11.84 -22.34
C ARG A 218 25.39 -12.24 -21.65
N VAL A 219 26.26 -11.25 -21.40
CA VAL A 219 27.52 -11.46 -20.69
C VAL A 219 27.28 -11.97 -19.28
N MET A 220 26.32 -11.37 -18.56
CA MET A 220 26.03 -11.74 -17.19
C MET A 220 25.53 -13.19 -17.10
N VAL A 221 24.54 -13.57 -17.91
CA VAL A 221 24.01 -14.95 -17.86
C VAL A 221 25.07 -15.97 -18.27
N GLN A 222 25.85 -15.70 -19.31
CA GLN A 222 26.89 -16.63 -19.75
C GLN A 222 27.99 -16.81 -18.68
N HIS A 223 28.46 -15.72 -18.07
CA HIS A 223 29.46 -15.77 -17.01
C HIS A 223 28.92 -16.48 -15.77
N ALA A 224 27.71 -16.13 -15.32
CA ALA A 224 27.04 -16.80 -14.21
C ALA A 224 26.87 -18.31 -14.44
N ASN A 225 26.50 -18.72 -15.66
CA ASN A 225 26.38 -20.12 -16.05
C ASN A 225 27.72 -20.87 -15.90
N GLN A 226 28.83 -20.25 -16.30
CA GLN A 226 30.16 -20.84 -16.15
C GLN A 226 30.61 -20.89 -14.69
N VAL A 227 30.33 -19.86 -13.90
CA VAL A 227 30.62 -19.82 -12.46
C VAL A 227 29.89 -20.96 -11.74
N ILE A 228 28.59 -21.10 -11.97
CA ILE A 228 27.80 -22.18 -11.37
C ILE A 228 28.35 -23.53 -11.82
N HIS A 229 28.60 -23.74 -13.12
CA HIS A 229 29.15 -25.01 -13.61
C HIS A 229 30.49 -25.36 -12.95
N ALA A 230 31.42 -24.40 -12.88
CA ALA A 230 32.72 -24.59 -12.23
C ALA A 230 32.59 -24.89 -10.73
N ASP A 231 31.67 -24.21 -10.04
CA ASP A 231 31.40 -24.43 -8.62
C ASP A 231 30.79 -25.80 -8.34
N ARG A 232 29.84 -26.25 -9.17
CA ARG A 232 29.18 -27.56 -9.05
C ARG A 232 30.16 -28.72 -9.21
N LEU A 233 31.13 -28.61 -10.11
CA LEU A 233 32.15 -29.65 -10.35
C LEU A 233 33.12 -29.84 -9.18
N ASN A 234 33.23 -28.87 -8.27
CA ASN A 234 34.19 -28.91 -7.17
C ASN A 234 33.77 -29.74 -5.95
N GLY A 235 32.63 -30.42 -6.02
CA GLY A 235 32.25 -31.42 -5.02
C GLY A 235 31.65 -30.86 -3.74
N ALA A 236 31.26 -29.57 -3.70
CA ALA A 236 30.48 -28.99 -2.59
C ALA A 236 29.01 -29.46 -2.57
N GLY A 237 28.75 -30.71 -3.01
CA GLY A 237 27.44 -31.34 -3.19
C GLY A 237 26.32 -30.78 -2.33
N GLY A 238 25.20 -30.43 -2.96
CA GLY A 238 24.06 -29.81 -2.29
C GLY A 238 23.17 -29.09 -3.28
N LYS A 239 22.00 -28.65 -2.84
CA LYS A 239 21.12 -27.82 -3.65
C LYS A 239 21.62 -26.37 -3.65
N TRP A 240 21.13 -25.55 -4.56
CA TRP A 240 21.52 -24.15 -4.65
C TRP A 240 20.34 -23.24 -4.95
N ILE A 241 20.54 -21.96 -4.70
CA ILE A 241 19.61 -20.89 -5.04
C ILE A 241 20.39 -19.69 -5.57
N ALA A 242 19.88 -19.02 -6.59
CA ALA A 242 20.51 -17.84 -7.16
C ALA A 242 19.55 -16.65 -7.12
N LEU A 243 20.05 -15.47 -6.74
CA LEU A 243 19.30 -14.22 -6.73
C LEU A 243 19.92 -13.24 -7.73
N LEU A 244 19.12 -12.82 -8.72
CA LEU A 244 19.54 -11.95 -9.82
C LEU A 244 18.44 -10.95 -10.17
N GLU A 245 18.78 -9.88 -10.88
CA GLU A 245 17.78 -9.01 -11.49
C GLU A 245 16.83 -9.81 -12.41
N ASN A 246 15.54 -9.46 -12.40
CA ASN A 246 14.50 -10.16 -13.18
C ASN A 246 14.86 -10.37 -14.66
N LYS A 247 15.54 -9.40 -15.28
CA LYS A 247 16.00 -9.46 -16.68
C LYS A 247 17.09 -10.52 -16.91
N HIS A 248 17.90 -10.85 -15.91
CA HIS A 248 18.93 -11.89 -16.00
C HIS A 248 18.41 -13.24 -15.53
N ALA A 249 17.49 -13.26 -14.55
CA ALA A 249 16.88 -14.48 -14.05
C ALA A 249 15.97 -15.17 -15.07
N ASN A 250 15.04 -14.40 -15.67
CA ASN A 250 13.83 -14.93 -16.29
C ASN A 250 13.55 -14.43 -17.73
N SER A 251 14.55 -13.90 -18.46
CA SER A 251 14.30 -13.41 -19.82
C SER A 251 13.99 -14.56 -20.80
N ARG A 252 13.01 -14.34 -21.69
CA ARG A 252 12.62 -15.27 -22.77
C ARG A 252 12.73 -14.66 -24.17
N HIS A 253 13.32 -13.48 -24.30
CA HIS A 253 13.35 -12.76 -25.56
C HIS A 253 14.51 -13.21 -26.45
N SER A 254 14.39 -13.08 -27.77
CA SER A 254 15.47 -13.46 -28.69
C SER A 254 16.61 -12.43 -28.77
N ARG A 255 16.36 -11.16 -28.41
CA ARG A 255 17.40 -10.09 -28.43
C ARG A 255 18.11 -9.84 -27.09
N ILE A 256 17.55 -10.34 -25.99
CA ILE A 256 18.16 -10.31 -24.65
C ILE A 256 18.37 -11.79 -24.35
N ALA A 257 19.60 -12.26 -24.14
CA ALA A 257 19.87 -13.70 -24.01
C ALA A 257 18.87 -14.41 -23.06
N PRO A 258 18.63 -15.71 -23.27
CA PRO A 258 17.88 -16.54 -22.33
C PRO A 258 18.31 -16.28 -20.89
N GLY A 259 17.35 -16.18 -19.97
CA GLY A 259 17.64 -16.00 -18.55
C GLY A 259 18.42 -17.18 -17.95
N LEU A 260 19.06 -16.95 -16.80
CA LEU A 260 19.85 -17.95 -16.10
C LEU A 260 19.03 -19.21 -15.75
N ALA A 261 17.74 -19.06 -15.43
CA ALA A 261 16.85 -20.19 -15.18
C ALA A 261 16.81 -21.14 -16.39
N MET A 262 16.70 -20.59 -17.59
CA MET A 262 16.72 -21.36 -18.84
C MET A 262 18.09 -21.94 -19.14
N ALA A 263 19.16 -21.16 -18.95
CA ALA A 263 20.54 -21.63 -19.17
C ALA A 263 20.92 -22.81 -18.26
N GLN A 264 20.35 -22.87 -17.06
CA GLN A 264 20.55 -23.94 -16.08
C GLN A 264 19.51 -25.06 -16.15
N GLY A 265 18.45 -24.93 -16.98
CA GLY A 265 17.34 -25.89 -17.01
C GLY A 265 16.58 -26.01 -15.69
N THR A 266 16.44 -24.90 -14.95
CA THR A 266 15.86 -24.87 -13.61
C THR A 266 14.68 -23.91 -13.50
N ILE A 267 13.93 -24.01 -12.40
CA ILE A 267 12.74 -23.19 -12.15
C ILE A 267 13.15 -21.73 -11.94
N GLY A 268 12.58 -20.85 -12.77
CA GLY A 268 12.67 -19.40 -12.60
C GLY A 268 11.48 -18.84 -11.84
N LEU A 269 11.74 -18.14 -10.73
CA LEU A 269 10.74 -17.42 -9.94
C LEU A 269 10.88 -15.92 -10.18
N GLN A 270 9.77 -15.20 -10.35
CA GLN A 270 9.74 -13.75 -10.29
C GLN A 270 9.14 -13.31 -8.96
N VAL A 271 9.91 -12.59 -8.15
CA VAL A 271 9.42 -12.11 -6.86
C VAL A 271 8.65 -10.80 -7.04
N GLU A 272 7.50 -10.68 -6.38
CA GLU A 272 6.71 -9.46 -6.29
C GLU A 272 6.35 -9.17 -4.82
N ASP A 273 6.42 -7.89 -4.45
CA ASP A 273 5.96 -7.44 -3.13
C ASP A 273 4.44 -7.31 -3.11
N VAL A 274 3.82 -7.91 -2.09
CA VAL A 274 2.43 -7.65 -1.72
C VAL A 274 2.38 -7.17 -0.28
N VAL A 275 1.33 -6.44 0.11
CA VAL A 275 1.18 -5.95 1.50
C VAL A 275 0.00 -6.63 2.21
N ILE A 276 -0.95 -7.14 1.43
CA ILE A 276 -2.14 -7.85 1.89
C ILE A 276 -2.08 -9.29 1.35
N GLY A 277 -2.53 -10.26 2.15
CA GLY A 277 -2.53 -11.68 1.79
C GLY A 277 -1.59 -12.53 2.67
N PRO A 278 -1.30 -13.76 2.23
CA PRO A 278 -0.43 -14.70 2.95
C PRO A 278 1.04 -14.28 2.89
N ALA A 279 1.88 -14.82 3.80
CA ALA A 279 3.31 -14.50 3.88
C ALA A 279 4.07 -14.72 2.56
N ALA A 280 3.79 -15.82 1.86
CA ALA A 280 4.21 -16.03 0.49
C ALA A 280 3.18 -16.85 -0.28
N GLN A 281 3.08 -16.62 -1.59
CA GLN A 281 2.21 -17.40 -2.47
C GLN A 281 2.83 -17.54 -3.86
N THR A 282 2.74 -18.74 -4.43
CA THR A 282 3.07 -18.99 -5.83
C THR A 282 1.85 -18.88 -6.71
N LEU A 283 2.02 -18.21 -7.85
CA LEU A 283 1.00 -18.05 -8.87
C LEU A 283 1.60 -18.38 -10.24
N LEU A 284 0.75 -18.86 -11.15
CA LEU A 284 1.13 -18.86 -12.56
C LEU A 284 1.25 -17.41 -13.03
N PRO A 285 2.29 -17.06 -13.79
CA PRO A 285 2.38 -15.73 -14.39
C PRO A 285 1.16 -15.49 -15.29
N VAL A 286 0.42 -14.41 -15.03
CA VAL A 286 -0.65 -13.98 -15.92
C VAL A 286 -0.01 -13.38 -17.17
N ALA A 287 -0.34 -13.91 -18.36
CA ALA A 287 0.03 -13.28 -19.62
C ALA A 287 -0.70 -11.93 -19.70
N SER A 288 -0.02 -10.84 -19.34
CA SER A 288 -0.57 -9.48 -19.42
C SER A 288 0.04 -8.72 -20.59
N SER A 289 -0.83 -7.96 -21.25
CA SER A 289 -0.63 -7.27 -22.50
C SER A 289 0.14 -5.93 -22.38
N THR A 290 0.82 -5.60 -23.49
CA THR A 290 1.13 -4.27 -24.04
C THR A 290 1.96 -3.23 -23.27
N THR A 291 2.67 -3.55 -22.19
CA THR A 291 3.72 -2.65 -21.65
C THR A 291 5.11 -3.27 -21.75
N HIS A 292 6.17 -2.45 -21.70
CA HIS A 292 7.57 -2.74 -22.09
C HIS A 292 8.28 -3.93 -21.37
N THR A 293 7.55 -4.77 -20.64
CA THR A 293 7.99 -5.97 -19.91
C THR A 293 7.74 -7.29 -20.62
N ASN A 294 7.32 -7.28 -21.89
CA ASN A 294 7.08 -8.48 -22.73
C ASN A 294 8.30 -9.44 -22.91
N PHE A 295 9.42 -9.18 -22.24
CA PHE A 295 10.68 -9.93 -22.36
C PHE A 295 11.01 -10.80 -21.14
N ILE A 296 10.23 -10.70 -20.06
CA ILE A 296 10.43 -11.44 -18.80
C ILE A 296 9.32 -12.49 -18.66
N GLY A 297 9.69 -13.76 -18.55
CA GLY A 297 8.76 -14.88 -18.39
C GLY A 297 9.31 -15.88 -17.38
N ALA A 298 9.08 -15.64 -16.08
CA ALA A 298 9.35 -16.64 -15.06
C ALA A 298 8.44 -17.86 -15.24
N ASP A 299 8.81 -19.00 -14.66
CA ASP A 299 7.93 -20.17 -14.62
C ASP A 299 6.80 -19.98 -13.61
N LEU A 300 7.11 -19.31 -12.49
CA LEU A 300 6.17 -18.98 -11.43
C LEU A 300 6.40 -17.55 -10.93
N LYS A 301 5.35 -16.91 -10.46
CA LYS A 301 5.40 -15.67 -9.70
C LYS A 301 5.33 -15.98 -8.21
N LEU A 302 6.26 -15.43 -7.43
CA LEU A 302 6.30 -15.55 -5.98
C LEU A 302 5.90 -14.20 -5.37
N SER A 303 4.64 -14.09 -4.93
CA SER A 303 4.18 -12.93 -4.16
C SER A 303 4.66 -13.09 -2.72
N VAL A 304 5.37 -12.09 -2.18
CA VAL A 304 5.90 -12.09 -0.81
C VAL A 304 5.28 -10.92 -0.04
N LYS A 305 4.70 -11.21 1.12
CA LYS A 305 4.13 -10.18 1.99
C LYS A 305 5.22 -9.37 2.66
N VAL A 306 5.27 -8.09 2.36
CA VAL A 306 6.20 -7.13 2.93
C VAL A 306 5.46 -6.25 3.95
N PRO A 307 6.10 -5.89 5.08
CA PRO A 307 5.53 -4.91 6.00
C PRO A 307 5.18 -3.59 5.31
N TRP A 308 3.98 -3.06 5.57
CA TRP A 308 3.45 -1.89 4.87
C TRP A 308 4.35 -0.65 4.99
N ASN A 309 4.99 -0.45 6.14
CA ASN A 309 5.88 0.68 6.39
C ASN A 309 7.17 0.59 5.56
N VAL A 310 7.70 -0.62 5.34
CA VAL A 310 8.85 -0.83 4.43
C VAL A 310 8.47 -0.50 2.98
N SER A 311 7.23 -0.82 2.57
CA SER A 311 6.73 -0.56 1.22
C SER A 311 6.35 0.91 0.98
N PHE A 312 5.83 1.62 1.98
CA PHE A 312 5.14 2.91 1.78
C PHE A 312 5.75 4.11 2.51
N GLU A 313 6.76 3.92 3.36
CA GLU A 313 7.58 5.02 3.90
C GLU A 313 8.86 5.20 3.09
N ALA A 314 9.20 6.45 2.77
CA ALA A 314 10.47 6.80 2.13
C ALA A 314 11.68 6.39 2.98
N SER A 315 12.72 5.83 2.34
CA SER A 315 14.04 5.64 2.94
C SER A 315 14.75 6.98 3.20
N PRO A 316 15.68 7.12 4.16
CA PRO A 316 16.38 8.39 4.40
C PRO A 316 17.05 8.97 3.16
N ARG A 317 17.73 8.14 2.35
CA ARG A 317 18.30 8.58 1.07
C ARG A 317 17.24 9.10 0.09
N PHE A 318 16.07 8.48 0.07
CA PHE A 318 14.93 8.94 -0.72
C PHE A 318 14.39 10.27 -0.20
N ARG A 319 14.40 10.46 1.13
CA ARG A 319 14.01 11.72 1.77
C ARG A 319 14.92 12.86 1.35
N ASP A 320 16.23 12.70 1.51
CA ASP A 320 17.22 13.73 1.22
C ASP A 320 17.15 14.21 -0.24
N LEU A 321 16.97 13.28 -1.18
CA LEU A 321 17.00 13.58 -2.60
C LEU A 321 15.70 14.17 -3.15
N LEU A 322 14.56 13.84 -2.54
CA LEU A 322 13.24 14.25 -3.05
C LEU A 322 12.56 15.32 -2.19
N ASN A 323 13.10 15.68 -1.03
CA ASN A 323 12.55 16.74 -0.17
C ASN A 323 12.20 18.03 -0.96
N PRO A 324 13.10 18.56 -1.83
CA PRO A 324 12.80 19.77 -2.61
C PRO A 324 11.69 19.53 -3.64
N GLU A 325 11.72 18.39 -4.35
CA GLU A 325 10.78 18.07 -5.43
C GLU A 325 9.36 17.78 -4.90
N ILE A 326 9.23 17.20 -3.70
CA ILE A 326 7.94 16.88 -3.06
C ILE A 326 7.30 18.12 -2.42
N ARG A 327 8.07 19.04 -1.83
CA ARG A 327 7.53 20.19 -1.09
C ARG A 327 7.29 21.45 -1.92
N GLU A 328 8.07 21.71 -2.98
CA GLU A 328 8.07 23.01 -3.68
C GLU A 328 7.10 23.14 -4.87
N LYS A 329 6.02 22.34 -4.96
CA LYS A 329 4.98 22.36 -6.03
C LYS A 329 5.46 22.19 -7.49
N LYS A 330 6.77 22.21 -7.77
CA LYS A 330 7.35 21.82 -9.06
C LYS A 330 7.18 20.33 -9.36
N GLY A 331 6.95 19.54 -8.31
CA GLY A 331 6.35 18.22 -8.37
C GLY A 331 7.08 17.21 -9.24
N VAL A 332 6.52 16.02 -9.22
CA VAL A 332 6.83 14.88 -10.10
C VAL A 332 6.89 15.25 -11.60
N ALA A 333 6.37 16.40 -12.02
CA ALA A 333 6.44 16.91 -13.40
C ALA A 333 7.87 17.26 -13.88
N ILE A 334 8.73 17.83 -13.01
CA ILE A 334 10.17 18.02 -13.33
C ILE A 334 10.93 16.68 -13.25
N MET A 335 10.37 15.71 -12.51
CA MET A 335 10.90 14.35 -12.51
C MET A 335 10.66 13.59 -13.84
N ASP A 336 9.62 13.98 -14.59
CA ASP A 336 9.24 13.41 -15.88
C ASP A 336 9.97 14.09 -17.06
N SER A 337 10.40 15.36 -16.91
CA SER A 337 11.00 16.16 -17.98
C SER A 337 12.48 15.85 -18.24
N GLY A 338 12.83 14.59 -18.50
CA GLY A 338 13.99 14.12 -19.31
C GLY A 338 15.44 14.54 -18.98
N ASN A 339 15.70 15.61 -18.24
CA ASN A 339 17.02 16.19 -18.01
C ASN A 339 17.68 15.70 -16.71
N ALA A 340 17.50 14.42 -16.37
CA ALA A 340 18.30 13.78 -15.33
C ALA A 340 19.57 13.20 -15.96
N THR A 341 20.61 14.02 -16.07
CA THR A 341 21.96 13.61 -16.49
C THR A 341 22.63 12.60 -15.54
N ASN A 342 21.99 12.23 -14.41
CA ASN A 342 22.50 11.27 -13.42
C ASN A 342 21.57 10.05 -13.24
N SER A 343 22.12 8.84 -13.46
CA SER A 343 21.43 7.54 -13.32
C SER A 343 20.83 7.27 -11.93
N VAL A 344 21.41 7.85 -10.88
CA VAL A 344 20.94 7.75 -9.49
C VAL A 344 19.52 8.33 -9.33
N ASN A 345 19.22 9.44 -10.02
CA ASN A 345 17.89 10.07 -9.96
C ASN A 345 16.84 9.22 -10.69
N ARG A 346 17.24 8.45 -11.72
CA ARG A 346 16.33 7.55 -12.45
C ARG A 346 15.85 6.39 -11.59
N ASN A 347 16.76 5.70 -10.89
CA ASN A 347 16.39 4.56 -10.04
C ASN A 347 15.46 4.95 -8.89
N ILE A 348 15.72 6.10 -8.27
CA ILE A 348 14.90 6.65 -7.19
C ILE A 348 13.50 7.01 -7.71
N ARG A 349 13.40 7.61 -8.89
CA ARG A 349 12.12 7.90 -9.55
C ARG A 349 11.35 6.62 -9.87
N SER A 350 12.00 5.64 -10.48
CA SER A 350 11.37 4.34 -10.78
C SER A 350 10.84 3.67 -9.51
N GLU A 351 11.58 3.73 -8.41
CA GLU A 351 11.14 3.18 -7.14
C GLU A 351 9.94 3.94 -6.56
N PHE A 352 9.95 5.27 -6.60
CA PHE A 352 8.81 6.09 -6.15
C PHE A 352 7.51 5.67 -6.84
N PHE A 353 7.53 5.62 -8.16
CA PHE A 353 6.35 5.27 -8.95
C PHE A 353 5.93 3.82 -8.74
N ARG A 354 6.88 2.90 -8.59
CA ARG A 354 6.57 1.50 -8.27
C ARG A 354 5.86 1.38 -6.92
N ARG A 355 6.32 2.11 -5.89
CA ARG A 355 5.66 2.16 -4.58
C ARG A 355 4.29 2.81 -4.65
N LYS A 356 4.14 3.87 -5.44
CA LYS A 356 2.85 4.53 -5.67
C LYS A 356 1.85 3.59 -6.33
N GLU A 357 2.26 2.89 -7.39
CA GLU A 357 1.42 1.88 -8.05
C GLU A 357 1.06 0.73 -7.10
N LEU A 358 2.03 0.25 -6.30
CA LEU A 358 1.78 -0.76 -5.27
C LEU A 358 0.76 -0.25 -4.24
N LEU A 359 0.87 0.99 -3.79
CA LEU A 359 -0.06 1.60 -2.84
C LEU A 359 -1.46 1.71 -3.44
N GLU A 360 -1.59 2.16 -4.69
CA GLU A 360 -2.86 2.27 -5.40
C GLU A 360 -3.56 0.89 -5.51
N LYS A 361 -2.82 -0.14 -5.98
CA LYS A 361 -3.33 -1.51 -6.06
C LYS A 361 -3.70 -2.07 -4.69
N THR A 362 -2.85 -1.82 -3.68
CA THR A 362 -3.07 -2.29 -2.31
C THR A 362 -4.30 -1.64 -1.68
N ALA A 363 -4.46 -0.32 -1.82
CA ALA A 363 -5.62 0.41 -1.32
C ALA A 363 -6.89 -0.04 -2.05
N GLN A 364 -6.86 -0.22 -3.37
CA GLN A 364 -8.00 -0.75 -4.12
C GLN A 364 -8.38 -2.15 -3.66
N ALA A 365 -7.41 -3.06 -3.52
CA ALA A 365 -7.64 -4.41 -3.03
C ALA A 365 -8.17 -4.39 -1.59
N PHE A 366 -7.63 -3.52 -0.73
CA PHE A 366 -8.11 -3.32 0.62
C PHE A 366 -9.58 -2.92 0.60
N PHE A 367 -9.97 -1.83 -0.08
CA PHE A 367 -11.34 -1.35 -0.06
C PHE A 367 -12.34 -2.19 -0.85
N ALA A 368 -11.89 -2.98 -1.82
CA ALA A 368 -12.74 -3.97 -2.48
C ALA A 368 -13.22 -5.07 -1.51
N HIS A 369 -12.43 -5.35 -0.46
CA HIS A 369 -12.75 -6.36 0.56
C HIS A 369 -13.06 -5.73 1.93
N THR A 370 -12.76 -4.44 2.13
CA THR A 370 -13.08 -3.72 3.37
C THR A 370 -14.56 -3.47 3.40
N GLN A 371 -15.19 -4.04 4.41
CA GLN A 371 -16.61 -3.88 4.60
C GLN A 371 -16.81 -3.22 5.97
N VAL A 372 -17.51 -2.09 5.97
CA VAL A 372 -17.88 -1.37 7.19
C VAL A 372 -19.25 -1.84 7.63
N ILE A 373 -19.40 -2.14 8.92
CA ILE A 373 -20.71 -2.40 9.52
C ILE A 373 -21.30 -1.05 9.99
N PRO A 374 -22.38 -0.54 9.39
CA PRO A 374 -23.10 0.61 9.92
C PRO A 374 -23.68 0.29 11.30
N GLY A 375 -23.55 1.23 12.25
CA GLY A 375 -24.15 1.09 13.59
C GLY A 375 -23.25 0.50 14.68
N GLN A 376 -22.01 0.10 14.38
CA GLN A 376 -21.04 -0.34 15.41
C GLN A 376 -20.43 0.81 16.24
N ARG A 377 -20.73 2.07 15.91
CA ARG A 377 -20.13 3.24 16.57
C ARG A 377 -21.18 3.91 17.45
N PRO A 378 -20.99 3.98 18.77
CA PRO A 378 -21.89 4.70 19.66
C PRO A 378 -21.75 6.20 19.38
N VAL A 379 -22.59 6.75 18.51
CA VAL A 379 -22.72 8.19 18.32
C VAL A 379 -23.53 8.73 19.50
N PRO A 380 -22.94 9.59 20.35
CA PRO A 380 -23.64 10.05 21.55
C PRO A 380 -24.84 10.91 21.17
N GLN A 381 -26.01 10.62 21.75
CA GLN A 381 -27.14 11.53 21.70
C GLN A 381 -26.90 12.69 22.68
N LEU A 382 -26.88 13.92 22.17
CA LEU A 382 -26.65 15.11 22.98
C LEU A 382 -27.66 16.21 22.62
N PRO A 383 -28.08 17.04 23.60
CA PRO A 383 -28.81 18.25 23.31
C PRO A 383 -28.01 19.11 22.33
N ALA A 384 -28.68 19.64 21.31
CA ALA A 384 -28.00 20.35 20.21
C ALA A 384 -27.11 21.49 20.71
N GLU A 385 -27.45 22.14 21.82
CA GLU A 385 -26.76 23.31 22.37
C GLU A 385 -25.69 22.94 23.42
N SER A 386 -25.17 21.71 23.37
CA SER A 386 -24.12 21.25 24.28
C SER A 386 -22.79 21.97 24.00
N PRO A 387 -22.06 22.46 25.03
CA PRO A 387 -20.74 23.05 24.83
C PRO A 387 -19.73 21.98 24.35
N PRO A 388 -18.67 22.36 23.61
CA PRO A 388 -17.69 21.41 23.06
C PRO A 388 -17.06 20.49 24.09
N ALA A 389 -16.75 21.02 25.29
CA ALA A 389 -16.16 20.22 26.35
C ALA A 389 -17.04 19.03 26.77
N ARG A 390 -18.35 19.28 27.00
CA ARG A 390 -19.33 18.24 27.35
C ARG A 390 -19.51 17.22 26.22
N PHE A 391 -19.45 17.70 24.99
CA PHE A 391 -19.49 16.83 23.82
C PHE A 391 -18.27 15.91 23.73
N LEU A 392 -17.07 16.45 23.92
CA LEU A 392 -15.82 15.67 23.94
C LEU A 392 -15.85 14.63 25.06
N GLU A 393 -16.28 15.01 26.27
CA GLU A 393 -16.46 14.09 27.40
C GLU A 393 -17.34 12.89 26.99
N LYS A 394 -18.49 13.17 26.38
CA LYS A 394 -19.47 12.16 25.95
C LYS A 394 -18.99 11.25 24.82
N ILE A 395 -18.16 11.74 23.90
CA ILE A 395 -17.50 10.87 22.90
C ILE A 395 -16.55 9.91 23.61
N TYR A 396 -15.67 10.43 24.47
CA TYR A 396 -14.60 9.64 25.07
C TYR A 396 -15.08 8.72 26.21
N GLU A 397 -16.35 8.81 26.62
CA GLU A 397 -17.02 7.77 27.42
C GLU A 397 -17.11 6.43 26.68
N ASN A 398 -17.39 6.45 25.37
CA ASN A 398 -17.70 5.24 24.57
C ASN A 398 -16.80 5.07 23.34
N SER A 399 -15.79 5.91 23.16
CA SER A 399 -14.83 5.84 22.06
C SER A 399 -13.41 6.16 22.51
N GLN A 400 -12.44 5.56 21.84
CA GLN A 400 -11.02 5.89 21.99
C GLN A 400 -10.56 6.94 20.96
N GLY A 401 -11.39 7.27 19.96
CA GLY A 401 -10.99 8.09 18.83
C GLY A 401 -12.06 9.09 18.40
N LEU A 402 -11.61 10.27 17.95
CA LEU A 402 -12.43 11.27 17.27
C LEU A 402 -11.76 11.65 15.94
N VAL A 403 -12.51 11.61 14.85
CA VAL A 403 -12.05 12.11 13.55
C VAL A 403 -12.72 13.45 13.25
N LEU A 404 -11.94 14.51 13.29
CA LEU A 404 -12.36 15.89 13.08
C LEU A 404 -12.09 16.32 11.64
N GLY A 405 -13.18 16.58 10.91
CA GLY A 405 -13.22 17.12 9.56
C GLY A 405 -13.07 18.62 9.52
N ALA A 406 -11.99 19.09 8.91
CA ALA A 406 -11.82 20.47 8.50
C ALA A 406 -12.52 20.71 7.15
N GLY A 407 -13.23 21.83 7.06
CA GLY A 407 -13.70 22.37 5.78
C GLY A 407 -12.54 22.96 4.98
N ALA A 408 -12.68 23.02 3.65
CA ALA A 408 -11.68 23.65 2.79
C ALA A 408 -11.44 25.11 3.24
N LYS A 409 -10.17 25.51 3.37
CA LYS A 409 -9.76 26.88 3.74
C LYS A 409 -10.31 27.38 5.09
N SER A 410 -10.66 26.48 6.00
CA SER A 410 -11.28 26.83 7.30
C SER A 410 -10.30 26.65 8.46
N THR A 411 -10.26 27.63 9.36
CA THR A 411 -9.53 27.53 10.65
C THR A 411 -10.35 26.87 11.75
N MET A 412 -11.63 26.59 11.52
CA MET A 412 -12.58 26.24 12.58
C MET A 412 -12.21 24.97 13.34
N ALA A 413 -11.85 23.91 12.63
CA ALA A 413 -11.42 22.67 13.26
C ALA A 413 -10.17 22.88 14.12
N ARG A 414 -9.22 23.71 13.66
CA ARG A 414 -8.01 24.04 14.44
C ARG A 414 -8.32 24.91 15.65
N GLN A 415 -9.19 25.89 15.50
CA GLN A 415 -9.67 26.71 16.61
C GLN A 415 -10.33 25.83 17.68
N LEU A 416 -11.26 24.95 17.29
CA LEU A 416 -11.91 24.02 18.21
C LEU A 416 -10.89 23.20 19.00
N LEU A 417 -9.87 22.67 18.32
CA LEU A 417 -8.81 21.90 18.97
C LEU A 417 -8.04 22.76 19.96
N ILE A 418 -7.49 23.90 19.51
CA ILE A 418 -6.66 24.80 20.33
C ILE A 418 -7.42 25.24 21.59
N ASP A 419 -8.69 25.65 21.43
CA ASP A 419 -9.54 26.12 22.52
C ASP A 419 -9.87 25.00 23.54
N ASN A 420 -9.76 23.73 23.15
CA ASN A 420 -10.13 22.56 23.97
C ASN A 420 -8.96 21.64 24.34
N LEU A 421 -7.70 22.01 24.07
CA LEU A 421 -6.53 21.23 24.48
C LEU A 421 -6.49 20.90 25.99
N PRO A 422 -6.84 21.81 26.92
CA PRO A 422 -6.92 21.47 28.34
C PRO A 422 -7.94 20.37 28.64
N VAL A 423 -9.07 20.35 27.92
CA VAL A 423 -10.13 19.35 28.08
C VAL A 423 -9.66 18.01 27.52
N LEU A 424 -9.07 18.00 26.31
CA LEU A 424 -8.51 16.80 25.70
C LEU A 424 -7.44 16.15 26.60
N SER A 425 -6.59 16.97 27.24
CA SER A 425 -5.59 16.51 28.21
C SER A 425 -6.22 15.87 29.45
N LYS A 426 -7.26 16.49 30.03
CA LYS A 426 -8.03 15.91 31.14
C LYS A 426 -8.72 14.60 30.76
N LEU A 427 -9.16 14.50 29.50
CA LEU A 427 -9.71 13.28 28.91
C LEU A 427 -8.61 12.29 28.50
N GLN A 428 -7.35 12.51 28.85
CA GLN A 428 -6.22 11.61 28.58
C GLN A 428 -6.01 11.31 27.08
N VAL A 429 -6.36 12.26 26.21
CA VAL A 429 -6.00 12.18 24.79
C VAL A 429 -4.49 12.33 24.66
N GLN A 430 -3.82 11.32 24.11
CA GLN A 430 -2.34 11.27 24.04
C GLN A 430 -1.78 11.65 22.66
N ARG A 431 -2.61 11.56 21.61
CA ARG A 431 -2.23 11.80 20.22
C ARG A 431 -3.22 12.69 19.49
N ILE A 432 -2.70 13.67 18.75
CA ILE A 432 -3.42 14.32 17.65
C ILE A 432 -2.71 13.99 16.35
N TYR A 433 -3.40 13.26 15.49
CA TYR A 433 -2.96 12.90 14.15
C TYR A 433 -3.33 14.00 13.16
N VAL A 434 -2.41 14.44 12.31
CA VAL A 434 -2.60 15.61 11.44
C VAL A 434 -2.29 15.27 9.99
N GLN A 435 -3.28 15.49 9.11
CA GLN A 435 -3.08 15.43 7.66
C GLN A 435 -2.12 16.51 7.18
N HIS A 436 -1.45 16.23 6.08
CA HIS A 436 -0.46 17.03 5.39
C HIS A 436 0.93 17.11 6.01
N LEU A 437 1.09 16.56 7.20
CA LEU A 437 2.40 16.22 7.75
C LEU A 437 2.74 14.78 7.34
N MET A 438 3.96 14.56 6.88
CA MET A 438 4.43 13.27 6.38
C MET A 438 5.21 12.52 7.45
N LYS A 439 4.83 11.26 7.74
CA LYS A 439 5.47 10.43 8.77
C LYS A 439 6.94 10.19 8.50
N ASP A 440 7.30 10.02 7.23
CA ASP A 440 8.66 9.75 6.80
C ASP A 440 9.54 11.03 6.80
N PHE A 441 9.00 12.22 6.58
CA PHE A 441 9.82 13.45 6.57
C PHE A 441 9.75 14.27 7.86
N ASP A 442 8.56 14.39 8.45
CA ASP A 442 8.28 15.40 9.48
C ASP A 442 8.31 14.84 10.88
N GLN A 443 8.11 13.53 11.07
CA GLN A 443 7.91 12.98 12.41
C GLN A 443 9.11 13.19 13.32
N GLN A 444 10.35 13.09 12.80
CA GLN A 444 11.53 13.35 13.62
C GLN A 444 11.54 14.80 14.14
N LEU A 445 11.23 15.77 13.28
CA LEU A 445 11.15 17.18 13.67
C LEU A 445 10.04 17.43 14.70
N LEU A 446 8.89 16.75 14.55
CA LEU A 446 7.78 16.82 15.50
C LEU A 446 8.17 16.23 16.87
N ASP A 447 8.88 15.10 16.87
CA ASP A 447 9.33 14.40 18.07
C ASP A 447 10.42 15.17 18.81
N ASP A 448 11.38 15.73 18.06
CA ASP A 448 12.42 16.60 18.60
C ASP A 448 11.80 17.84 19.25
N PHE A 449 10.80 18.46 18.61
CA PHE A 449 10.07 19.57 19.20
C PHE A 449 9.29 19.16 20.46
N HIS A 450 8.58 18.02 20.42
CA HIS A 450 7.84 17.55 21.59
C HIS A 450 8.77 17.35 22.79
N THR A 451 9.94 16.75 22.56
CA THR A 451 10.95 16.47 23.58
C THR A 451 11.62 17.76 24.08
N THR A 452 12.19 18.56 23.18
CA THR A 452 13.05 19.70 23.53
C THR A 452 12.28 20.99 23.80
N GLY A 453 11.08 21.15 23.24
CA GLY A 453 10.34 22.42 23.21
C GLY A 453 10.89 23.45 22.21
N VAL A 454 11.98 23.13 21.50
CA VAL A 454 12.58 24.01 20.50
C VAL A 454 12.03 23.63 19.12
N ILE A 455 11.41 24.59 18.42
CA ILE A 455 10.92 24.35 17.05
C ILE A 455 12.09 24.62 16.08
N PRO A 456 12.56 23.62 15.31
CA PRO A 456 13.58 23.82 14.28
C PRO A 456 13.09 24.73 13.15
N ASP A 457 13.98 25.45 12.47
CA ASP A 457 13.60 26.37 11.39
C ASP A 457 12.98 25.66 10.19
N GLU A 458 13.42 24.44 9.89
CA GLU A 458 12.81 23.57 8.89
C GLU A 458 11.34 23.30 9.21
N LEU A 459 11.03 22.92 10.46
CA LEU A 459 9.67 22.70 10.91
C LEU A 459 8.84 24.00 10.89
N LYS A 460 9.40 25.14 11.29
CA LYS A 460 8.71 26.44 11.19
C LYS A 460 8.32 26.76 9.75
N ASN A 461 9.25 26.57 8.80
CA ASN A 461 9.02 26.84 7.38
C ASN A 461 7.96 25.90 6.80
N LEU A 462 8.01 24.61 7.15
CA LEU A 462 6.98 23.63 6.79
C LEU A 462 5.59 24.08 7.25
N LEU A 463 5.42 24.34 8.55
CA LEU A 463 4.11 24.69 9.12
C LEU A 463 3.55 25.96 8.48
N ARG A 464 4.41 26.97 8.24
CA ARG A 464 4.04 28.19 7.51
C ARG A 464 3.59 27.87 6.09
N ASN A 465 4.28 26.98 5.39
CA ASN A 465 3.94 26.60 4.02
C ASN A 465 2.59 25.87 3.97
N GLU A 466 2.31 24.95 4.90
CA GLU A 466 1.01 24.28 5.00
C GLU A 466 -0.12 25.27 5.30
N ASP A 467 0.09 26.21 6.23
CA ASP A 467 -0.91 27.24 6.54
C ASP A 467 -1.17 28.21 5.36
N SER A 468 -0.15 28.43 4.52
CA SER A 468 -0.22 29.32 3.36
C SER A 468 -0.78 28.68 2.09
N LYS A 469 -0.70 27.34 1.93
CA LYS A 469 -1.07 26.62 0.69
C LYS A 469 -2.47 26.93 0.18
N ASP A 470 -3.39 27.23 1.09
CA ASP A 470 -4.80 27.50 0.82
C ASP A 470 -5.33 28.76 1.51
N SER A 471 -4.43 29.63 2.00
CA SER A 471 -4.78 30.80 2.81
C SER A 471 -5.65 30.45 4.02
N ILE A 472 -5.39 29.31 4.67
CA ILE A 472 -6.21 28.80 5.77
C ILE A 472 -6.16 29.77 6.95
N ASP A 473 -4.96 30.21 7.34
CA ASP A 473 -4.80 31.16 8.45
C ASP A 473 -3.70 32.21 8.19
N PRO A 474 -3.94 33.18 7.30
CA PRO A 474 -2.94 34.19 6.96
C PRO A 474 -2.57 35.12 8.14
N LYS A 475 -3.41 35.15 9.19
CA LYS A 475 -3.17 35.94 10.42
C LYS A 475 -2.49 35.12 11.52
N GLY A 476 -2.38 33.81 11.37
CA GLY A 476 -1.64 32.90 12.25
C GLY A 476 -2.28 32.63 13.61
N ARG A 477 -3.55 33.00 13.83
CA ARG A 477 -4.25 32.90 15.12
C ARG A 477 -4.64 31.48 15.52
N TYR A 478 -4.82 30.57 14.56
CA TYR A 478 -5.13 29.16 14.73
C TYR A 478 -4.27 28.30 13.79
N SER A 479 -2.99 28.69 13.67
CA SER A 479 -1.98 28.04 12.82
C SER A 479 -1.63 26.65 13.32
N LEU A 480 -1.08 25.80 12.45
CA LEU A 480 -0.55 24.50 12.87
C LEU A 480 0.54 24.67 13.93
N ARG A 481 1.36 25.73 13.83
CA ARG A 481 2.34 26.07 14.86
C ARG A 481 1.71 26.26 16.25
N GLN A 482 0.58 26.98 16.34
CA GLN A 482 -0.10 27.16 17.62
C GLN A 482 -0.67 25.85 18.15
N LEU A 483 -1.26 25.02 17.28
CA LEU A 483 -1.72 23.69 17.66
C LEU A 483 -0.59 22.83 18.24
N LEU A 484 0.58 22.82 17.58
CA LEU A 484 1.77 22.09 18.06
C LEU A 484 2.23 22.58 19.44
N VAL A 485 2.36 23.89 19.62
CA VAL A 485 2.80 24.50 20.88
C VAL A 485 1.82 24.18 22.01
N GLY A 486 0.53 24.41 21.77
CA GLY A 486 -0.51 24.12 22.75
C GLY A 486 -0.57 22.63 23.09
N ALA A 487 -0.54 21.74 22.09
CA ALA A 487 -0.57 20.29 22.30
C ALA A 487 0.59 19.85 23.21
N ARG A 488 1.81 20.33 22.96
CA ARG A 488 2.98 20.05 23.79
C ARG A 488 2.79 20.53 25.24
N GLN A 489 2.29 21.75 25.44
CA GLN A 489 2.02 22.30 26.78
C GLN A 489 1.05 21.43 27.60
N HIS A 490 0.18 20.71 26.90
CA HIS A 490 -0.83 19.82 27.49
C HIS A 490 -0.45 18.32 27.45
N GLY A 491 0.80 18.00 27.12
CA GLY A 491 1.29 16.61 27.08
C GLY A 491 0.74 15.77 25.92
N ILE A 492 0.16 16.40 24.90
CA ILE A 492 -0.42 15.75 23.73
C ILE A 492 0.61 15.75 22.60
N ARG A 493 0.92 14.58 22.04
CA ARG A 493 1.88 14.44 20.93
C ARG A 493 1.20 14.60 19.58
N ILE A 494 1.82 15.36 18.68
CA ILE A 494 1.38 15.47 17.28
C ILE A 494 2.03 14.36 16.45
N GLN A 495 1.24 13.69 15.61
CA GLN A 495 1.71 12.64 14.70
C GLN A 495 1.22 12.90 13.28
N ALA A 496 2.11 12.67 12.32
CA ALA A 496 1.82 12.81 10.89
C ALA A 496 0.91 11.68 10.36
N LEU A 497 0.02 12.00 9.40
CA LEU A 497 -0.90 11.04 8.76
C LEU A 497 -0.62 10.75 7.28
N ASP A 498 0.25 11.51 6.62
CA ASP A 498 0.66 11.26 5.26
C ASP A 498 1.99 10.50 5.19
N THR A 499 2.32 9.95 4.03
CA THR A 499 3.70 9.62 3.64
C THR A 499 4.03 10.30 2.33
N ALA A 500 5.31 10.42 2.00
CA ALA A 500 5.72 10.93 0.70
C ALA A 500 5.13 10.15 -0.48
N ILE A 501 4.76 8.88 -0.31
CA ILE A 501 4.11 8.07 -1.35
C ILE A 501 2.62 8.42 -1.49
N SER A 502 1.91 8.72 -0.39
CA SER A 502 0.48 9.08 -0.40
C SER A 502 0.21 10.56 -0.71
N TYR A 503 1.22 11.42 -0.59
CA TYR A 503 1.05 12.87 -0.59
C TYR A 503 0.93 13.55 -1.98
N PRO A 504 1.71 13.20 -3.04
CA PRO A 504 1.74 14.05 -4.24
C PRO A 504 0.73 13.66 -5.33
N ASP A 505 -0.17 14.59 -5.63
CA ASP A 505 -0.75 14.79 -6.97
C ASP A 505 0.01 15.91 -7.69
N GLY A 506 1.21 15.58 -8.17
CA GLY A 506 1.90 16.37 -9.18
C GLY A 506 1.28 16.06 -10.55
N LYS A 507 0.81 17.09 -11.25
CA LYS A 507 0.22 17.01 -12.60
C LYS A 507 1.07 16.13 -13.56
N ARG A 508 0.66 14.88 -13.80
CA ARG A 508 0.61 14.33 -15.18
C ARG A 508 -0.71 14.83 -15.76
N VAL A 509 -0.76 15.32 -16.99
CA VAL A 509 -1.10 14.47 -18.14
C VAL A 509 -0.52 15.08 -19.43
N GLN A 510 0.34 14.32 -20.13
CA GLN A 510 0.65 14.48 -21.56
C GLN A 510 -0.07 13.44 -22.44
N ASN A 511 -0.95 12.59 -21.87
CA ASN A 511 -1.74 11.61 -22.60
C ASN A 511 -3.20 12.06 -22.79
N ARG A 512 -3.76 11.85 -23.98
CA ARG A 512 -5.09 12.29 -24.42
C ARG A 512 -6.28 11.61 -23.72
N ASP A 513 -6.19 11.27 -22.44
CA ASP A 513 -7.38 11.18 -21.60
C ASP A 513 -7.71 12.61 -21.13
N PRO A 514 -8.95 13.10 -21.26
CA PRO A 514 -9.27 14.48 -20.92
C PRO A 514 -8.78 14.76 -19.49
N ALA A 515 -7.88 15.74 -19.41
CA ALA A 515 -7.15 16.22 -18.25
C ALA A 515 -8.07 16.93 -17.21
N TRP A 516 -9.28 16.39 -17.02
CA TRP A 516 -10.36 16.89 -16.19
C TRP A 516 -11.18 15.73 -15.58
N SER A 517 -10.54 14.59 -15.29
CA SER A 517 -11.11 13.62 -14.34
C SER A 517 -10.35 13.79 -13.01
N PRO A 518 -10.93 14.52 -12.03
CA PRO A 518 -10.32 14.69 -10.72
C PRO A 518 -10.20 13.31 -10.07
N SER A 519 -8.98 12.83 -9.86
CA SER A 519 -8.81 11.45 -9.43
C SER A 519 -9.13 11.30 -7.94
N ILE A 520 -10.10 10.42 -7.65
CA ILE A 520 -10.28 9.70 -6.38
C ILE A 520 -8.98 9.09 -5.81
N ARG A 521 -7.89 9.04 -6.58
CA ARG A 521 -6.64 8.32 -6.27
C ARG A 521 -6.05 8.65 -4.90
N ARG A 522 -6.15 9.89 -4.42
CA ARG A 522 -5.71 10.22 -3.04
C ARG A 522 -6.69 9.75 -1.96
N LEU A 523 -7.99 9.66 -2.23
CA LEU A 523 -9.00 9.27 -1.23
C LEU A 523 -8.69 7.88 -0.66
N SER A 524 -8.56 6.87 -1.52
CA SER A 524 -8.26 5.50 -1.07
C SER A 524 -6.84 5.39 -0.52
N THR A 525 -5.84 5.93 -1.20
CA THR A 525 -4.44 5.78 -0.76
C THR A 525 -4.18 6.49 0.57
N PHE A 526 -4.73 7.69 0.79
CA PHE A 526 -4.67 8.40 2.08
C PHE A 526 -5.41 7.63 3.17
N ASN A 527 -6.69 7.28 2.97
CA ASN A 527 -7.48 6.61 4.01
C ASN A 527 -6.82 5.28 4.43
N TYR A 528 -6.25 4.53 3.48
CA TYR A 528 -5.50 3.31 3.77
C TYR A 528 -4.24 3.59 4.61
N ILE A 529 -3.41 4.55 4.22
CA ILE A 529 -2.15 4.88 4.91
C ILE A 529 -2.43 5.43 6.31
N ALA A 530 -3.36 6.38 6.45
CA ALA A 530 -3.75 6.94 7.74
C ALA A 530 -4.35 5.86 8.66
N HIS A 531 -5.14 4.91 8.12
CA HIS A 531 -5.56 3.74 8.88
C HIS A 531 -4.37 2.90 9.37
N LYS A 532 -3.38 2.61 8.51
CA LYS A 532 -2.19 1.85 8.92
C LYS A 532 -1.34 2.58 9.96
N LEU A 533 -1.18 3.89 9.83
CA LEU A 533 -0.43 4.72 10.77
C LEU A 533 -1.06 4.73 12.16
N ILE A 534 -2.38 4.97 12.25
CA ILE A 534 -3.10 4.97 13.53
C ILE A 534 -3.07 3.57 14.16
N SER A 535 -3.37 2.53 13.38
CA SER A 535 -3.38 1.15 13.89
C SER A 535 -2.00 0.70 14.39
N ALA A 536 -0.92 1.07 13.68
CA ALA A 536 0.44 0.75 14.11
C ALA A 536 0.84 1.49 15.40
N ASP A 537 0.43 2.75 15.56
CA ASP A 537 0.69 3.52 16.77
C ASP A 537 -0.02 2.92 18.00
N GLN A 538 -1.31 2.55 17.84
CA GLN A 538 -2.10 1.85 18.87
C GLN A 538 -1.49 0.49 19.23
N GLN A 539 -0.96 -0.26 18.25
CA GLN A 539 -0.28 -1.54 18.50
C GLN A 539 1.05 -1.35 19.25
N GLN A 540 1.83 -0.33 18.89
CA GLN A 540 3.16 -0.12 19.45
C GLN A 540 3.11 0.43 20.89
N TYR A 541 2.19 1.34 21.18
CA TYR A 541 2.12 2.03 22.48
C TYR A 541 0.93 1.59 23.34
N GLY A 542 0.17 0.59 22.89
CA GLY A 542 -1.08 0.15 23.52
C GLY A 542 -2.26 1.07 23.19
N ALA A 543 -3.46 0.60 23.54
CA ALA A 543 -4.69 1.36 23.35
C ALA A 543 -4.63 2.68 24.13
N HIS A 544 -4.85 3.79 23.43
CA HIS A 544 -4.85 5.12 24.04
C HIS A 544 -5.82 6.05 23.31
N ARG A 545 -6.32 7.07 23.99
CA ARG A 545 -7.25 8.04 23.38
C ARG A 545 -6.53 8.96 22.39
N TRP A 546 -7.15 9.20 21.26
CA TRP A 546 -6.58 10.00 20.17
C TRP A 546 -7.63 10.84 19.43
N LEU A 547 -7.15 11.79 18.64
CA LEU A 547 -7.94 12.60 17.73
C LEU A 547 -7.22 12.71 16.38
N ALA A 548 -7.95 12.70 15.25
CA ALA A 548 -7.40 12.96 13.93
C ALA A 548 -7.98 14.25 13.33
N LEU A 549 -7.13 15.15 12.83
CA LEU A 549 -7.49 16.34 12.07
C LEU A 549 -7.23 16.09 10.58
N VAL A 550 -8.31 15.99 9.81
CA VAL A 550 -8.29 15.67 8.37
C VAL A 550 -9.28 16.52 7.60
N GLU A 551 -9.13 16.63 6.28
CA GLU A 551 -10.14 17.17 5.39
C GLU A 551 -11.43 16.35 5.48
N SER A 552 -12.57 17.02 5.32
CA SER A 552 -13.91 16.41 5.48
C SER A 552 -14.15 15.19 4.57
N ILE A 553 -13.46 15.10 3.44
CA ILE A 553 -13.53 13.95 2.51
C ILE A 553 -12.97 12.64 3.09
N HIS A 554 -12.18 12.71 4.17
CA HIS A 554 -11.52 11.56 4.80
C HIS A 554 -12.19 11.11 6.10
N VAL A 555 -13.18 11.87 6.59
CA VAL A 555 -13.80 11.62 7.90
C VAL A 555 -14.64 10.36 7.88
N ASN A 556 -15.67 10.34 7.02
CA ASN A 556 -16.58 9.23 6.85
C ASN A 556 -16.61 8.77 5.38
N THR A 557 -17.42 7.75 5.10
CA THR A 557 -17.53 7.13 3.77
C THR A 557 -17.84 8.14 2.67
N LEU A 558 -16.98 8.20 1.65
CA LEU A 558 -17.16 9.00 0.44
C LEU A 558 -17.01 8.11 -0.80
N ARG A 559 -17.98 8.15 -1.71
CA ARG A 559 -17.97 7.40 -2.99
C ARG A 559 -17.62 5.90 -2.80
N GLN A 560 -18.25 5.28 -1.80
CA GLN A 560 -18.06 3.88 -1.37
C GLN A 560 -16.71 3.55 -0.72
N ILE A 561 -15.83 4.54 -0.50
CA ILE A 561 -14.58 4.35 0.24
C ILE A 561 -14.80 4.77 1.71
N PRO A 562 -14.70 3.84 2.67
CA PRO A 562 -14.72 4.14 4.11
C PRO A 562 -13.71 5.24 4.50
N GLY A 563 -14.15 6.15 5.36
CA GLY A 563 -13.31 7.17 6.00
C GLY A 563 -12.62 6.63 7.25
N LEU A 564 -11.81 7.48 7.89
CA LEU A 564 -11.07 7.09 9.10
C LEU A 564 -11.99 6.78 10.28
N ALA A 565 -13.15 7.45 10.36
CA ALA A 565 -14.13 7.18 11.41
C ALA A 565 -14.63 5.72 11.31
N GLU A 566 -14.93 5.23 10.11
CA GLU A 566 -15.35 3.84 9.93
C GLU A 566 -14.18 2.88 10.15
N LEU A 567 -13.01 3.18 9.57
CA LEU A 567 -11.83 2.31 9.60
C LEU A 567 -11.23 2.12 11.00
N GLN A 568 -11.52 3.02 11.94
CA GLN A 568 -11.02 2.97 13.31
C GLN A 568 -12.13 2.74 14.35
N GLY A 569 -13.39 2.58 13.93
CA GLY A 569 -14.52 2.52 14.88
C GLY A 569 -14.67 3.80 15.72
N ALA A 570 -14.25 4.95 15.18
CA ALA A 570 -14.23 6.25 15.85
C ALA A 570 -15.42 7.12 15.41
N VAL A 571 -15.77 8.13 16.21
CA VAL A 571 -16.83 9.09 15.86
C VAL A 571 -16.29 10.11 14.84
N GLY A 572 -17.02 10.34 13.75
CA GLY A 572 -16.73 11.41 12.79
C GLY A 572 -17.47 12.70 13.10
N LEU A 573 -16.75 13.82 13.16
CA LEU A 573 -17.31 15.16 13.37
C LEU A 573 -16.84 16.12 12.28
N ARG A 574 -17.75 16.86 11.67
CA ARG A 574 -17.41 17.92 10.69
C ARG A 574 -17.70 19.30 11.24
N THR A 575 -16.79 20.26 11.07
CA THR A 575 -17.05 21.67 11.44
C THR A 575 -17.71 22.43 10.29
N VAL A 576 -18.75 23.19 10.58
CA VAL A 576 -19.52 23.99 9.61
C VAL A 576 -19.65 25.43 10.11
N ALA A 577 -19.38 26.40 9.24
CA ALA A 577 -19.54 27.80 9.56
C ALA A 577 -21.01 28.25 9.38
N THR A 578 -21.58 28.90 10.39
CA THR A 578 -22.91 29.52 10.29
C THR A 578 -22.82 31.03 10.50
N GLY A 579 -23.71 31.79 9.85
CA GLY A 579 -23.85 33.23 10.08
C GLY A 579 -24.86 33.51 11.19
N GLY A 580 -24.58 34.48 12.07
CA GLY A 580 -25.53 34.94 13.10
C GLY A 580 -24.98 34.97 14.54
N LYS A 581 -25.85 35.30 15.49
CA LYS A 581 -25.59 35.31 16.96
C LYS A 581 -25.43 33.87 17.50
N PRO A 582 -24.72 33.67 18.63
CA PRO A 582 -24.05 32.41 18.91
C PRO A 582 -25.02 31.33 19.36
N ALA A 583 -24.98 30.20 18.68
CA ALA A 583 -25.26 28.92 19.30
C ALA A 583 -24.34 27.90 18.66
N LEU A 584 -23.35 27.43 19.42
CA LEU A 584 -22.60 26.25 19.04
C LEU A 584 -23.59 25.09 19.01
N ARG A 585 -23.74 24.44 17.85
CA ARG A 585 -24.75 23.40 17.67
C ARG A 585 -24.16 22.11 17.15
N ILE A 586 -24.45 21.02 17.84
CA ILE A 586 -24.03 19.68 17.43
C ILE A 586 -25.28 18.90 17.05
N THR A 587 -25.35 18.49 15.79
CA THR A 587 -26.50 17.76 15.26
C THR A 587 -26.01 16.60 14.38
N PRO A 588 -26.86 15.62 14.08
CA PRO A 588 -26.61 14.69 13.00
C PRO A 588 -26.23 15.44 11.72
N ASP A 589 -25.21 14.97 11.00
CA ASP A 589 -24.79 15.60 9.76
C ASP A 589 -25.60 15.06 8.58
N SER A 590 -26.35 15.93 7.92
CA SER A 590 -27.06 15.63 6.67
C SER A 590 -26.16 15.70 5.43
N GLY A 591 -24.92 16.18 5.59
CA GLY A 591 -23.94 16.37 4.53
C GLY A 591 -23.93 17.77 3.91
N GLU A 592 -22.87 18.06 3.17
CA GLU A 592 -22.65 19.32 2.44
C GLU A 592 -21.99 19.02 1.09
N VAL A 593 -22.43 19.71 0.04
CA VAL A 593 -21.76 19.69 -1.26
C VAL A 593 -20.74 20.83 -1.28
N ALA A 594 -19.46 20.49 -1.37
CA ALA A 594 -18.37 21.45 -1.34
C ALA A 594 -17.30 21.12 -2.38
N LEU A 595 -16.58 22.16 -2.80
CA LEU A 595 -15.42 22.05 -3.68
C LEU A 595 -14.17 21.73 -2.86
N PHE A 596 -13.48 20.67 -3.26
CA PHE A 596 -12.17 20.25 -2.75
C PHE A 596 -11.14 20.29 -3.88
N SER A 597 -9.87 20.06 -3.55
CA SER A 597 -8.77 20.04 -4.52
C SER A 597 -8.96 18.99 -5.63
N ASN A 598 -9.74 17.94 -5.36
CA ASN A 598 -10.09 16.85 -6.24
C ASN A 598 -11.54 16.93 -6.78
N GLY A 599 -12.15 18.12 -6.83
CA GLY A 599 -13.47 18.33 -7.43
C GLY A 599 -14.58 18.52 -6.40
N VAL A 600 -15.83 18.51 -6.89
CA VAL A 600 -17.01 18.76 -6.07
C VAL A 600 -17.49 17.44 -5.47
N HIS A 601 -17.67 17.42 -4.15
CA HIS A 601 -18.07 16.23 -3.43
C HIS A 601 -19.12 16.55 -2.39
N GLN A 602 -20.10 15.64 -2.23
CA GLN A 602 -20.95 15.65 -1.06
C GLN A 602 -20.25 14.89 0.07
N VAL A 603 -19.83 15.63 1.08
CA VAL A 603 -19.22 15.09 2.30
C VAL A 603 -20.24 15.02 3.41
N ARG A 604 -20.10 14.04 4.29
CA ARG A 604 -20.94 13.84 5.46
C ARG A 604 -20.09 13.25 6.57
N ALA A 605 -20.41 13.57 7.81
CA ALA A 605 -19.88 12.89 8.99
C ALA A 605 -20.98 12.22 9.82
N ASP A 606 -20.66 11.62 10.97
CA ASP A 606 -21.69 11.17 11.91
C ASP A 606 -22.43 12.39 12.50
N LEU A 607 -21.67 13.41 12.88
CA LEU A 607 -22.15 14.66 13.46
C LEU A 607 -21.57 15.88 12.75
N LYS A 608 -22.30 16.99 12.77
CA LYS A 608 -21.80 18.32 12.40
C LYS A 608 -21.79 19.23 13.61
N LEU A 609 -20.73 20.03 13.72
CA LEU A 609 -20.57 21.10 14.66
C LEU A 609 -20.70 22.43 13.93
N GLU A 610 -21.78 23.15 14.19
CA GLU A 610 -22.04 24.49 13.66
C GLU A 610 -21.41 25.53 14.58
N ILE A 611 -20.53 26.35 14.01
CA ILE A 611 -19.80 27.43 14.70
C ILE A 611 -20.20 28.76 14.07
N SER A 612 -20.80 29.63 14.87
CA SER A 612 -21.14 30.98 14.44
C SER A 612 -19.89 31.85 14.30
N ILE A 613 -19.72 32.50 13.15
CA ILE A 613 -18.64 33.47 12.92
C ILE A 613 -19.18 34.90 12.80
N GLN A 614 -18.42 35.86 13.35
CA GLN A 614 -18.79 37.28 13.40
C GLN A 614 -18.77 37.96 12.02
N SER A 615 -17.95 37.47 11.10
CA SER A 615 -17.96 37.86 9.69
C SER A 615 -19.06 37.11 8.94
N SER A 616 -19.74 37.76 7.99
CA SER A 616 -20.62 37.05 7.05
C SER A 616 -19.86 35.83 6.53
N PRO A 617 -20.38 34.60 6.67
CA PRO A 617 -19.73 33.45 6.09
C PRO A 617 -19.51 33.79 4.62
N LEU A 618 -18.30 33.53 4.09
CA LEU A 618 -18.14 33.38 2.64
C LEU A 618 -19.27 32.42 2.28
N ARG A 619 -20.32 32.91 1.59
CA ARG A 619 -21.44 32.05 1.21
C ARG A 619 -20.75 30.87 0.52
N PRO A 620 -20.82 29.64 1.05
CA PRO A 620 -20.28 28.52 0.29
C PRO A 620 -20.97 28.63 -1.05
N ASN A 621 -20.20 28.68 -2.14
CA ASN A 621 -20.79 28.49 -3.47
C ASN A 621 -21.67 27.26 -3.31
N GLN A 622 -22.99 27.43 -3.37
CA GLN A 622 -23.91 26.32 -3.21
C GLN A 622 -23.75 25.47 -4.46
N HIS A 623 -22.80 24.56 -4.39
CA HIS A 623 -22.54 23.60 -5.44
C HIS A 623 -23.74 22.67 -5.51
N ASN A 624 -24.22 22.44 -6.72
CA ASN A 624 -25.31 21.53 -6.97
C ASN A 624 -24.84 20.09 -6.74
N SER A 625 -25.65 19.23 -6.11
CA SER A 625 -25.34 17.80 -5.92
C SER A 625 -25.03 17.08 -7.24
N ARG A 626 -25.57 17.55 -8.37
CA ARG A 626 -25.27 17.03 -9.71
C ARG A 626 -23.82 17.28 -10.14
N GLU A 627 -23.13 18.27 -9.60
CA GLU A 627 -21.71 18.52 -9.87
C GLU A 627 -20.81 17.39 -9.33
N CYS A 628 -21.29 16.59 -8.38
CA CYS A 628 -20.59 15.40 -7.88
C CYS A 628 -20.50 14.26 -8.91
N LEU A 629 -21.24 14.34 -10.03
CA LEU A 629 -21.24 13.37 -11.11
C LEU A 629 -20.03 13.59 -12.02
N HIS A 630 -18.97 12.79 -11.85
CA HIS A 630 -17.69 12.95 -12.53
C HIS A 630 -17.49 11.97 -13.69
N LYS A 631 -18.07 10.76 -13.63
CA LYS A 631 -17.88 9.68 -14.63
C LYS A 631 -19.17 8.91 -14.92
N PRO A 632 -19.22 8.09 -15.99
CA PRO A 632 -20.44 7.39 -16.38
C PRO A 632 -21.03 6.39 -15.40
N SER A 633 -20.21 5.86 -14.49
CA SER A 633 -20.71 5.00 -13.42
C SER A 633 -21.27 5.77 -12.23
N ASP A 634 -21.26 7.10 -12.23
CA ASP A 634 -21.81 7.89 -11.13
C ASP A 634 -23.31 8.10 -11.29
N PHE A 635 -24.02 8.06 -10.15
CA PHE A 635 -25.45 8.40 -10.08
C PHE A 635 -25.82 9.09 -8.77
N LEU A 636 -26.99 9.72 -8.74
CA LEU A 636 -27.64 10.19 -7.53
C LEU A 636 -29.17 10.04 -7.66
N ILE A 637 -29.87 10.10 -6.54
CA ILE A 637 -31.33 10.08 -6.49
C ILE A 637 -31.83 11.43 -5.95
N GLU A 638 -32.59 12.14 -6.77
CA GLU A 638 -33.26 13.39 -6.39
C GLU A 638 -34.72 13.12 -6.05
N THR A 639 -35.22 13.84 -5.06
CA THR A 639 -36.65 13.87 -4.75
C THR A 639 -37.23 15.14 -5.35
N THR A 640 -38.34 14.99 -6.07
CA THR A 640 -39.13 16.09 -6.61
C THR A 640 -40.55 16.02 -6.09
N ASN A 641 -41.33 17.06 -6.37
CA ASN A 641 -42.76 17.07 -6.05
C ASN A 641 -43.55 15.94 -6.74
N GLU A 642 -42.99 15.38 -7.82
CA GLU A 642 -43.62 14.35 -8.67
C GLU A 642 -43.07 12.93 -8.42
N GLY A 643 -42.12 12.76 -7.50
CA GLY A 643 -41.55 11.45 -7.16
C GLY A 643 -40.03 11.46 -7.03
N PHE A 644 -39.38 10.43 -7.58
CA PHE A 644 -37.93 10.27 -7.54
C PHE A 644 -37.32 10.32 -8.94
N LEU A 645 -36.16 10.94 -9.06
CA LEU A 645 -35.35 10.92 -10.28
C LEU A 645 -34.02 10.24 -10.04
N LEU A 646 -33.68 9.32 -10.93
CA LEU A 646 -32.32 8.84 -11.10
C LEU A 646 -31.59 9.81 -12.04
N VAL A 647 -30.53 10.44 -11.53
CA VAL A 647 -29.67 11.32 -12.32
C VAL A 647 -28.33 10.62 -12.55
N GLN A 648 -27.92 10.52 -13.81
CA GLN A 648 -26.68 9.85 -14.23
C GLN A 648 -25.86 10.75 -15.15
N LYS A 649 -24.55 10.53 -15.23
CA LYS A 649 -23.68 11.23 -16.19
C LYS A 649 -23.46 10.40 -17.45
N PRO A 650 -24.08 10.68 -18.60
CA PRO A 650 -23.69 10.04 -19.85
C PRO A 650 -22.33 10.57 -20.34
N LYS A 651 -21.73 9.93 -21.36
CA LYS A 651 -20.44 10.38 -21.93
C LYS A 651 -20.52 11.76 -22.61
N ASP A 652 -21.63 12.04 -23.28
CA ASP A 652 -21.75 13.18 -24.22
C ASP A 652 -22.64 14.33 -23.72
N ARG A 653 -23.18 14.24 -22.49
CA ARG A 653 -24.08 15.25 -21.89
C ARG A 653 -23.76 15.44 -20.41
N PRO A 654 -24.11 16.59 -19.79
CA PRO A 654 -23.79 16.83 -18.38
C PRO A 654 -24.53 15.86 -17.45
N TYR A 655 -25.79 15.55 -17.75
CA TYR A 655 -26.59 14.57 -17.01
C TYR A 655 -27.75 14.03 -17.87
N THR A 656 -28.24 12.84 -17.50
CA THR A 656 -29.50 12.24 -17.93
C THR A 656 -30.40 12.09 -16.71
N GLU A 657 -31.66 12.45 -16.86
CA GLU A 657 -32.70 12.39 -15.83
C GLU A 657 -33.68 11.28 -16.19
N ILE A 658 -33.88 10.31 -15.29
CA ILE A 658 -34.78 9.18 -15.50
C ILE A 658 -35.80 9.16 -14.35
N PRO A 659 -37.09 9.45 -14.62
CA PRO A 659 -38.14 9.33 -13.63
C PRO A 659 -38.27 7.89 -13.14
N LEU A 660 -38.35 7.70 -11.82
CA LEU A 660 -38.56 6.39 -11.21
C LEU A 660 -40.05 6.15 -11.04
N ILE A 661 -40.60 5.34 -11.96
CA ILE A 661 -42.03 5.04 -12.03
C ILE A 661 -42.36 3.89 -11.08
N ALA A 662 -43.33 4.11 -10.20
CA ALA A 662 -43.94 3.05 -9.40
C ALA A 662 -45.18 2.49 -10.12
N SER A 663 -45.24 1.17 -10.28
CA SER A 663 -46.36 0.42 -10.83
C SER A 663 -46.73 -0.70 -9.86
N GLU A 664 -48.00 -0.79 -9.46
CA GLU A 664 -48.48 -1.80 -8.50
C GLU A 664 -47.68 -1.85 -7.18
N GLY A 665 -47.16 -0.70 -6.72
CA GLY A 665 -46.37 -0.60 -5.50
C GLY A 665 -44.90 -1.02 -5.63
N GLN A 666 -44.41 -1.32 -6.85
CA GLN A 666 -43.00 -1.62 -7.13
C GLN A 666 -42.41 -0.62 -8.14
N PHE A 667 -41.14 -0.29 -8.00
CA PHE A 667 -40.41 0.56 -8.95
C PHE A 667 -39.95 -0.26 -10.16
N LEU A 668 -40.14 0.28 -11.35
CA LEU A 668 -39.63 -0.30 -12.60
C LEU A 668 -38.11 -0.08 -12.72
N ALA A 669 -37.45 -0.97 -13.45
CA ALA A 669 -36.06 -0.75 -13.86
C ALA A 669 -35.95 0.57 -14.67
N PRO A 670 -35.02 1.48 -14.32
CA PRO A 670 -34.85 2.72 -15.05
C PRO A 670 -34.32 2.41 -16.46
N ALA A 671 -34.97 2.94 -17.49
CA ALA A 671 -34.58 2.70 -18.88
C ALA A 671 -33.12 3.13 -19.12
N GLY A 672 -32.33 2.25 -19.75
CA GLY A 672 -30.92 2.54 -20.05
C GLY A 672 -29.96 2.45 -18.85
N SER A 673 -30.42 1.98 -17.68
CA SER A 673 -29.58 1.79 -16.49
C SER A 673 -28.66 0.56 -16.54
N GLY A 674 -28.80 -0.29 -17.57
CA GLY A 674 -28.11 -1.59 -17.67
C GLY A 674 -28.77 -2.70 -16.84
N ILE A 675 -29.89 -2.41 -16.19
CA ILE A 675 -30.76 -3.37 -15.50
C ILE A 675 -31.81 -3.87 -16.50
N PRO A 676 -32.14 -5.18 -16.55
CA PRO A 676 -33.22 -5.70 -17.40
C PRO A 676 -34.57 -5.04 -17.10
N ASP A 677 -35.30 -4.62 -18.15
CA ASP A 677 -36.60 -3.94 -18.04
C ASP A 677 -37.69 -4.77 -17.34
N SER A 678 -37.51 -6.09 -17.24
CA SER A 678 -38.40 -7.00 -16.51
C SER A 678 -38.18 -6.97 -14.99
N GLU A 679 -37.06 -6.42 -14.51
CA GLU A 679 -36.73 -6.36 -13.09
C GLU A 679 -37.63 -5.32 -12.39
N ARG A 680 -38.06 -5.63 -11.16
CA ARG A 680 -38.93 -4.79 -10.34
C ARG A 680 -38.31 -4.65 -8.95
N PHE A 681 -38.50 -3.50 -8.32
CA PHE A 681 -37.90 -3.17 -7.03
C PHE A 681 -38.95 -2.80 -6.01
N SER A 682 -38.88 -3.42 -4.83
CA SER A 682 -39.84 -3.16 -3.74
C SER A 682 -39.66 -1.78 -3.08
N SER A 683 -38.53 -1.11 -3.32
CA SER A 683 -38.22 0.22 -2.79
C SER A 683 -37.10 0.91 -3.58
N ILE A 684 -36.95 2.22 -3.39
CA ILE A 684 -35.78 2.96 -3.90
C ILE A 684 -34.47 2.40 -3.32
N GLY A 685 -34.48 1.94 -2.07
CA GLY A 685 -33.31 1.29 -1.45
C GLY A 685 -32.86 0.05 -2.23
N ASP A 686 -33.81 -0.79 -2.63
CA ASP A 686 -33.56 -1.99 -3.43
C ASP A 686 -33.01 -1.67 -4.84
N LEU A 687 -33.55 -0.63 -5.50
CA LEU A 687 -33.00 -0.13 -6.76
C LEU A 687 -31.57 0.41 -6.60
N VAL A 688 -31.30 1.24 -5.58
CA VAL A 688 -29.97 1.79 -5.30
C VAL A 688 -28.96 0.66 -5.06
N TRP A 689 -29.36 -0.37 -4.33
CA TRP A 689 -28.56 -1.57 -4.14
C TRP A 689 -28.25 -2.26 -5.46
N ARG A 690 -29.26 -2.44 -6.33
CA ARG A 690 -29.07 -3.08 -7.63
C ARG A 690 -28.11 -2.28 -8.51
N LEU A 691 -28.25 -0.96 -8.56
CA LEU A 691 -27.33 -0.08 -9.28
C LEU A 691 -25.89 -0.25 -8.77
N LYS A 692 -25.69 -0.28 -7.45
CA LYS A 692 -24.36 -0.52 -6.85
C LYS A 692 -23.82 -1.91 -7.20
N SER A 693 -24.67 -2.94 -7.25
CA SER A 693 -24.28 -4.31 -7.59
C SER A 693 -23.74 -4.47 -9.02
N ILE A 694 -24.13 -3.57 -9.94
CA ILE A 694 -23.62 -3.53 -11.32
C ILE A 694 -22.47 -2.52 -11.50
N GLY A 695 -21.87 -2.04 -10.40
CA GLY A 695 -20.69 -1.17 -10.43
C GLY A 695 -20.98 0.34 -10.48
N MET A 696 -22.23 0.75 -10.28
CA MET A 696 -22.57 2.17 -10.18
C MET A 696 -22.17 2.75 -8.81
N VAL A 697 -21.75 4.00 -8.78
CA VAL A 697 -21.28 4.73 -7.60
C VAL A 697 -22.25 5.86 -7.29
N GLN A 698 -22.87 5.82 -6.11
CA GLN A 698 -23.70 6.92 -5.66
C GLN A 698 -22.81 8.07 -5.18
N VAL A 699 -22.93 9.25 -5.79
CA VAL A 699 -22.05 10.41 -5.52
C VAL A 699 -22.68 11.46 -4.61
N ALA A 700 -24.00 11.42 -4.47
CA ALA A 700 -24.75 12.25 -3.54
C ALA A 700 -26.01 11.52 -3.03
N GLY A 701 -26.32 11.72 -1.75
CA GLY A 701 -27.61 11.44 -1.13
C GLY A 701 -28.46 12.72 -1.06
N THR A 702 -29.78 12.55 -1.07
CA THR A 702 -30.73 13.67 -0.97
C THR A 702 -30.53 14.40 0.37
N PRO A 703 -30.31 15.74 0.39
CA PRO A 703 -30.12 16.50 1.62
C PRO A 703 -31.29 16.29 2.59
N GLY A 704 -30.98 15.98 3.85
CA GLY A 704 -31.95 15.86 4.94
C GLY A 704 -32.45 14.44 5.23
N GLY A 705 -32.32 13.49 4.28
CA GLY A 705 -33.11 12.26 4.36
C GLY A 705 -34.60 12.60 4.27
N LEU A 706 -35.37 11.79 3.55
CA LEU A 706 -36.81 12.01 3.51
C LEU A 706 -37.36 11.98 4.96
N PRO A 707 -38.12 12.99 5.40
CA PRO A 707 -38.91 12.86 6.63
C PRO A 707 -39.81 11.63 6.46
N GLY A 708 -39.70 10.65 7.35
CA GLY A 708 -40.48 9.40 7.25
C GLY A 708 -39.81 8.22 6.52
N THR A 709 -38.48 8.24 6.36
CA THR A 709 -37.62 7.06 6.09
C THR A 709 -38.11 6.06 5.03
N LEU A 710 -37.90 6.36 3.75
CA LEU A 710 -37.35 5.32 2.85
C LEU A 710 -35.83 5.33 3.07
N ARG A 711 -35.36 4.49 4.01
CA ARG A 711 -33.92 4.30 4.21
C ARG A 711 -33.34 3.75 2.90
N LEU A 712 -32.41 4.49 2.29
CA LEU A 712 -31.46 3.93 1.33
C LEU A 712 -30.90 2.63 1.92
N ASP A 713 -30.55 1.68 1.05
CA ASP A 713 -29.96 0.43 1.51
C ASP A 713 -28.82 0.68 2.50
N THR A 714 -29.09 0.31 3.75
CA THR A 714 -28.19 0.54 4.88
C THR A 714 -27.09 -0.51 4.93
N HIS A 715 -27.26 -1.67 4.27
CA HIS A 715 -26.30 -2.77 4.33
C HIS A 715 -25.95 -3.26 2.92
N PRO A 716 -25.32 -2.42 2.07
CA PRO A 716 -24.91 -2.80 0.72
C PRO A 716 -23.93 -3.98 0.69
N GLN A 717 -23.28 -4.30 1.82
CA GLN A 717 -22.45 -5.48 1.99
C GLN A 717 -23.22 -6.81 1.85
N LEU A 718 -24.53 -6.81 2.11
CA LEU A 718 -25.41 -7.96 1.85
C LEU A 718 -25.81 -7.94 0.38
N HIS A 719 -24.81 -8.14 -0.48
CA HIS A 719 -24.86 -7.96 -1.93
C HIS A 719 -25.40 -9.18 -2.69
N ARG A 720 -25.81 -10.23 -1.96
CA ARG A 720 -26.54 -11.38 -2.50
C ARG A 720 -27.71 -11.74 -1.59
N PRO A 721 -28.84 -12.19 -2.15
CA PRO A 721 -29.87 -12.85 -1.36
C PRO A 721 -29.28 -14.01 -0.55
N GLY A 722 -29.73 -14.18 0.69
CA GLY A 722 -29.23 -15.21 1.59
C GLY A 722 -28.05 -14.77 2.47
N MET A 723 -27.51 -13.56 2.29
CA MET A 723 -26.45 -13.05 3.18
C MET A 723 -27.03 -12.46 4.49
N PHE A 724 -26.31 -12.60 5.61
CA PHE A 724 -26.70 -12.00 6.89
C PHE A 724 -25.52 -11.46 7.71
N LEU A 725 -25.76 -10.51 8.60
CA LEU A 725 -24.85 -10.05 9.64
C LEU A 725 -25.60 -9.78 10.95
N PHE A 726 -24.86 -9.70 12.06
CA PHE A 726 -25.38 -9.17 13.31
C PHE A 726 -25.04 -7.69 13.44
N GLY A 727 -26.05 -6.88 13.77
CA GLY A 727 -25.91 -5.47 14.08
C GLY A 727 -26.31 -5.17 15.53
N GLN A 728 -26.13 -3.92 15.93
CA GLN A 728 -26.61 -3.38 17.21
C GLN A 728 -27.52 -2.18 16.96
N VAL A 729 -28.64 -2.13 17.67
CA VAL A 729 -29.56 -0.98 17.71
C VAL A 729 -29.86 -0.63 19.18
N GLU A 730 -30.49 0.52 19.44
CA GLU A 730 -30.79 0.99 20.80
C GLU A 730 -31.53 -0.03 21.69
N ASN A 731 -32.27 -0.97 21.08
CA ASN A 731 -33.06 -1.99 21.78
C ASN A 731 -32.40 -3.38 21.82
N GLY A 732 -31.10 -3.49 21.53
CA GLY A 732 -30.34 -4.75 21.59
C GLY A 732 -29.84 -5.26 20.23
N PRO A 733 -29.26 -6.48 20.19
CA PRO A 733 -28.70 -7.05 18.98
C PRO A 733 -29.79 -7.32 17.93
N VAL A 734 -29.44 -7.16 16.65
CA VAL A 734 -30.33 -7.44 15.52
C VAL A 734 -29.67 -8.38 14.53
N LEU A 735 -30.45 -9.28 13.94
CA LEU A 735 -30.11 -10.00 12.73
C LEU A 735 -30.49 -9.12 11.54
N VAL A 736 -29.52 -8.75 10.72
CA VAL A 736 -29.76 -8.08 9.43
C VAL A 736 -29.49 -9.07 8.33
N TYR A 737 -30.48 -9.37 7.49
CA TYR A 737 -30.27 -10.30 6.36
C TYR A 737 -30.93 -9.80 5.07
N ARG A 738 -30.38 -10.26 3.95
CA ARG A 738 -30.95 -10.02 2.61
C ARG A 738 -31.85 -11.18 2.25
N SER A 739 -33.14 -10.93 2.21
CA SER A 739 -34.14 -11.91 1.82
C SER A 739 -34.02 -12.29 0.33
N THR A 740 -34.65 -13.40 -0.06
CA THR A 740 -34.70 -13.90 -1.46
C THR A 740 -35.35 -12.90 -2.41
N ASP A 741 -36.34 -12.14 -1.92
CA ASP A 741 -36.97 -11.00 -2.60
C ASP A 741 -36.08 -9.74 -2.66
N ARG A 742 -34.81 -9.86 -2.22
CA ARG A 742 -33.83 -8.78 -2.13
C ARG A 742 -34.26 -7.65 -1.19
N SER A 743 -35.28 -7.82 -0.36
CA SER A 743 -35.54 -6.85 0.69
C SER A 743 -34.55 -7.05 1.83
N LEU A 744 -34.11 -5.95 2.42
CA LEU A 744 -33.29 -5.96 3.62
C LEU A 744 -34.20 -6.08 4.83
N LYS A 745 -33.99 -7.11 5.64
CA LYS A 745 -34.77 -7.36 6.84
C LYS A 745 -33.90 -7.14 8.06
N VAL A 746 -34.42 -6.43 9.05
CA VAL A 746 -33.78 -6.20 10.35
C VAL A 746 -34.69 -6.83 11.40
N ILE A 747 -34.21 -7.87 12.07
CA ILE A 747 -34.97 -8.65 13.05
C ILE A 747 -34.31 -8.48 14.42
N PRO A 748 -35.04 -8.00 15.44
CA PRO A 748 -34.55 -7.98 16.81
C PRO A 748 -34.24 -9.39 17.31
N ILE A 749 -33.08 -9.53 17.95
CA ILE A 749 -32.71 -10.73 18.70
C ILE A 749 -33.09 -10.44 20.15
N LEU A 750 -34.01 -11.23 20.68
CA LEU A 750 -34.66 -10.98 21.96
C LEU A 750 -34.12 -11.94 23.02
N GLN A 751 -34.17 -11.54 24.30
CA GLN A 751 -34.03 -12.48 25.41
C GLN A 751 -35.35 -13.23 25.63
N LYS A 752 -35.27 -14.54 25.90
CA LYS A 752 -36.44 -15.39 26.12
C LYS A 752 -37.07 -15.09 27.48
N ALA A 753 -38.38 -14.83 27.49
CA ALA A 753 -39.12 -14.62 28.73
C ALA A 753 -39.02 -15.86 29.63
N GLY A 754 -38.56 -15.67 30.88
CA GLY A 754 -38.33 -16.73 31.85
C GLY A 754 -36.95 -17.42 31.76
N MET A 755 -36.12 -17.07 30.76
CA MET A 755 -34.75 -17.59 30.58
C MET A 755 -33.82 -16.46 30.11
N PRO A 756 -33.32 -15.61 31.03
CA PRO A 756 -32.61 -14.37 30.69
C PRO A 756 -31.29 -14.57 29.94
N ASP A 757 -30.68 -15.75 30.05
CA ASP A 757 -29.41 -16.08 29.37
C ASP A 757 -29.62 -16.71 27.98
N GLN A 758 -30.86 -16.87 27.53
CA GLN A 758 -31.17 -17.46 26.22
C GLN A 758 -31.75 -16.43 25.25
N LEU A 759 -31.26 -16.48 24.02
CA LEU A 759 -31.71 -15.65 22.92
C LEU A 759 -32.81 -16.38 22.13
N CYS A 760 -33.77 -15.63 21.60
CA CYS A 760 -34.72 -16.13 20.61
C CYS A 760 -34.92 -15.10 19.50
N LEU A 761 -35.43 -15.55 18.36
CA LEU A 761 -35.77 -14.66 17.26
C LEU A 761 -37.14 -14.98 16.68
N ARG A 762 -37.85 -13.92 16.28
CA ARG A 762 -39.11 -14.03 15.55
C ARG A 762 -38.87 -13.63 14.11
N ALA A 763 -38.67 -14.63 13.26
CA ALA A 763 -38.44 -14.45 11.83
C ALA A 763 -39.20 -15.52 11.04
N PRO A 764 -40.51 -15.32 10.79
CA PRO A 764 -41.33 -16.31 10.09
C PRO A 764 -40.78 -16.69 8.71
N ALA A 765 -40.15 -15.74 8.01
CA ALA A 765 -39.52 -15.97 6.71
C ALA A 765 -38.29 -16.89 6.75
N LEU A 766 -37.68 -17.08 7.93
CA LEU A 766 -36.60 -18.04 8.18
C LEU A 766 -37.09 -19.28 8.95
N GLY A 767 -38.41 -19.34 9.23
CA GLY A 767 -39.03 -20.44 9.96
C GLY A 767 -38.78 -20.42 11.46
N TYR A 768 -38.59 -19.24 12.07
CA TYR A 768 -38.57 -19.10 13.54
C TYR A 768 -39.77 -18.27 14.01
N ASP A 769 -40.54 -18.83 14.94
CA ASP A 769 -41.69 -18.18 15.57
C ASP A 769 -41.35 -17.62 16.97
N GLY A 770 -40.11 -17.81 17.41
CA GLY A 770 -39.60 -17.43 18.73
C GLY A 770 -39.74 -18.51 19.79
N SER A 771 -40.13 -19.74 19.41
CA SER A 771 -40.10 -20.91 20.28
C SER A 771 -38.66 -21.43 20.48
N GLU A 772 -37.83 -21.37 19.45
CA GLU A 772 -36.43 -21.79 19.48
C GLU A 772 -35.57 -20.86 20.34
N VAL A 773 -34.62 -21.46 21.05
CA VAL A 773 -33.72 -20.78 21.97
C VAL A 773 -32.26 -21.07 21.62
N PHE A 774 -31.42 -20.05 21.77
CA PHE A 774 -30.00 -20.10 21.44
C PHE A 774 -29.20 -19.57 22.63
N ASP A 775 -28.11 -20.26 22.98
CA ASP A 775 -27.31 -19.89 24.17
C ASP A 775 -26.57 -18.56 24.00
N ASN A 776 -26.21 -18.20 22.77
CA ASN A 776 -25.51 -16.95 22.44
C ASN A 776 -25.56 -16.68 20.92
N LEU A 777 -24.98 -15.55 20.50
CA LEU A 777 -24.91 -15.16 19.09
C LEU A 777 -24.12 -16.15 18.21
N ASP A 778 -23.11 -16.85 18.75
CA ASP A 778 -22.33 -17.83 18.00
C ASP A 778 -23.11 -19.13 17.75
N HIS A 779 -23.93 -19.56 18.72
CA HIS A 779 -24.89 -20.65 18.53
C HIS A 779 -25.87 -20.26 17.41
N LEU A 780 -26.50 -19.09 17.51
CA LEU A 780 -27.41 -18.60 16.47
C LEU A 780 -26.72 -18.48 15.10
N LYS A 781 -25.48 -17.98 15.05
CA LYS A 781 -24.69 -17.88 13.81
C LYS A 781 -24.54 -19.22 13.12
N ARG A 782 -24.16 -20.26 13.87
CA ARG A 782 -23.97 -21.62 13.32
C ARG A 782 -25.27 -22.18 12.78
N GLU A 783 -26.38 -21.97 13.48
CA GLU A 783 -27.69 -22.46 13.02
C GLU A 783 -28.07 -21.77 11.69
N LEU A 784 -27.95 -20.43 11.61
CA LEU A 784 -28.26 -19.68 10.39
C LEU A 784 -27.42 -20.16 9.19
N ILE A 785 -26.15 -20.52 9.41
CA ILE A 785 -25.26 -21.06 8.37
C ILE A 785 -25.70 -22.46 7.94
N TYR A 786 -25.80 -23.40 8.89
CA TYR A 786 -25.90 -24.81 8.56
C TYR A 786 -27.33 -25.30 8.35
N ALA A 787 -28.30 -24.73 9.06
CA ALA A 787 -29.70 -25.14 8.98
C ALA A 787 -30.53 -24.25 8.05
N LYS A 788 -30.22 -22.95 7.96
CA LYS A 788 -30.92 -22.00 7.07
C LYS A 788 -30.17 -21.68 5.78
N ASN A 789 -28.97 -22.24 5.60
CA ASN A 789 -28.13 -22.05 4.41
C ASN A 789 -27.93 -20.56 4.07
N LEU A 790 -27.76 -19.74 5.12
CA LEU A 790 -27.46 -18.32 4.97
C LEU A 790 -25.95 -18.11 4.99
N ASP A 791 -25.50 -17.21 4.12
CA ASP A 791 -24.10 -16.83 4.04
C ASP A 791 -23.79 -15.74 5.09
N PRO A 792 -22.94 -16.02 6.09
CA PRO A 792 -22.57 -15.02 7.06
C PRO A 792 -21.67 -13.99 6.35
N TYR A 793 -21.97 -12.73 6.58
CA TYR A 793 -21.05 -11.65 6.30
C TYR A 793 -19.95 -11.68 7.37
N ILE A 794 -18.70 -11.79 6.93
CA ILE A 794 -17.52 -11.93 7.79
C ILE A 794 -16.76 -10.60 7.74
N ALA A 795 -16.72 -9.89 8.88
CA ALA A 795 -15.93 -8.68 9.02
C ALA A 795 -14.43 -9.01 9.18
N HIS A 796 -13.57 -8.14 8.67
CA HIS A 796 -12.12 -8.39 8.54
C HIS A 796 -11.31 -8.47 9.86
N HIS A 797 -11.92 -8.38 11.04
CA HIS A 797 -11.18 -8.71 12.27
C HIS A 797 -10.85 -10.21 12.38
N ASP A 798 -11.48 -11.05 11.55
CA ASP A 798 -11.32 -12.51 11.54
C ASP A 798 -10.47 -13.07 10.37
N LEU A 799 -9.72 -12.23 9.62
CA LEU A 799 -8.87 -12.67 8.48
C LEU A 799 -7.43 -12.15 8.50
#